data_AF-A0A7E4W7V7-F1
#
_entry.id   AF-A0A7E4W7V7-F1
#
_cell.length_a   1.000
_cell.length_b   1.000
_cell.length_c   1.000
_cell.angle_alpha   90.00
_cell.angle_beta   90.00
_cell.angle_gamma   90.00
#
_symmetry.space_group_name_H-M   'P 1'
#
loop_
_entity.id
_entity.type
_entity.pdbx_description
1 polymer ?
#
loop_
_entity_poly.entity_id
_entity_poly.type
_entity_poly.pdbx_seq_one_letter_code
_entity_poly.pdbx_strand_id
1 'polypeptide(L)'
;MRTSAFVLVFVFVFLITSQISTADVYKSIHNPKAQAFGDRVCTNKECTIIAARYLNHRNEKVDPCDDYGAHVCGNYKYHHNKQGGLPYEALSEVDFTLNKRLHRILTAPASPDEKPWHTLAKSFYQKCIDEPVITPAGKSAVLALLDEIGGWPLLNRQWNGIDISFEEYIADIHRKYGLGILFRFDVQPNEFNISAHYLVLTPAKIENEVPHLIQIAKDLDVENPSFVQEIYKFKDDIHERSIDLYSEPMKVPEIYGPLNLLAQNLTNFDLEKYVRRLFDGVVPVKPDMLIRIFSPEYFDKIHMFFKDKRVFANYAAGVVVSYLMHLPFHLTQEKKPSLHDAQCLTVLINDELVRPVAQMYAKEHINKDEIDLKLTEIFMNIVEVLADKINKASWLDNDTRRSALNKLSHMKYSFAYPEDLFDDTLISEKDVTPSEPSEHFIALASRLCRSRMRSYLAKMENPVDTKAWSRRPLSVNGANMIAENKVYFTAGILQPPLYFPNVPDYVTYATVGVIMGHEIMHGFDNSGRKYDEVGRERDWWTSETSQKFKDKTDCYVDQYNKEGINGKLGLGENIGDNIGMKLAYDAYKKHRANRGYAPEPALPRFEQSTVDEMFFLSYANVWCQGPDDEMANAQNDDEHPPGSTRIKIVAQNMKEFGEALRCPKKATMNPEKKCSLWSKCLVRGGSQDGIDLCIVQVKVSRSWRKPGWDRPVHCAGQSVSIVAEASMGSMCALCRSKCLVRGGSQDGMCRSKCLVRGGSQDGMCRSKCLVRGGSQDGIDVCIVQVKVSRSWRNPGWDRPVHCAGQSVSIVAKPRMGSTCALCRSKCLDRGESQDGIDLCIVQVKVSRSWRKPGWDRCVHCAGQSVSIVAEARMGSMSKCLDRGGSQDGIDVCTVQTKVMDLTRFVILA
;
A
#
# COMPACT_ATOMS: atom_id res chain seq x y z
N MET A 1 -43.55 33.57 -58.76
CA MET A 1 -42.28 33.66 -58.00
C MET A 1 -42.42 33.45 -56.49
N ARG A 2 -43.58 33.69 -55.84
CA ARG A 2 -43.74 33.53 -54.37
C ARG A 2 -43.93 32.09 -53.88
N THR A 3 -44.42 31.17 -54.72
CA THR A 3 -44.64 29.76 -54.35
C THR A 3 -43.37 28.90 -54.38
N SER A 4 -42.41 29.22 -55.26
CA SER A 4 -41.15 28.47 -55.38
C SER A 4 -40.18 28.70 -54.20
N ALA A 5 -40.24 29.88 -53.57
CA ALA A 5 -39.41 30.20 -52.41
C ALA A 5 -39.83 29.43 -51.14
N PHE A 6 -41.13 29.21 -50.95
CA PHE A 6 -41.65 28.47 -49.80
C PHE A 6 -41.30 26.97 -49.86
N VAL A 7 -41.35 26.36 -51.04
CA VAL A 7 -40.96 24.95 -51.22
C VAL A 7 -39.46 24.76 -50.97
N LEU A 8 -38.62 25.69 -51.42
CA LEU A 8 -37.18 25.63 -51.17
C LEU A 8 -36.85 25.76 -49.68
N VAL A 9 -37.51 26.64 -48.94
CA VAL A 9 -37.31 26.78 -47.48
C VAL A 9 -37.78 25.53 -46.75
N PHE A 10 -38.93 24.95 -47.12
CA PHE A 10 -39.42 23.72 -46.50
C PHE A 10 -38.49 22.53 -46.76
N VAL A 11 -38.00 22.37 -47.99
CA VAL A 11 -37.03 21.32 -48.34
C VAL A 11 -35.71 21.55 -47.60
N PHE A 12 -35.25 22.78 -47.46
CA PHE A 12 -34.02 23.09 -46.71
C PHE A 12 -34.17 22.79 -45.22
N VAL A 13 -35.29 23.16 -44.59
CA VAL A 13 -35.58 22.87 -43.18
C VAL A 13 -35.77 21.36 -42.95
N PHE A 14 -36.41 20.65 -43.89
CA PHE A 14 -36.59 19.19 -43.80
C PHE A 14 -35.26 18.45 -43.99
N LEU A 15 -34.40 18.91 -44.90
CA LEU A 15 -33.06 18.35 -45.09
C LEU A 15 -32.16 18.63 -43.86
N ILE A 16 -32.21 19.83 -43.27
CA ILE A 16 -31.45 20.16 -42.06
C ILE A 16 -31.95 19.33 -40.87
N THR A 17 -33.26 19.22 -40.65
CA THR A 17 -33.83 18.43 -39.53
C THR A 17 -33.60 16.93 -39.71
N SER A 18 -33.68 16.40 -40.94
CA SER A 18 -33.34 15.00 -41.22
C SER A 18 -31.86 14.70 -40.98
N GLN A 19 -30.94 15.60 -41.36
CA GLN A 19 -29.50 15.42 -41.11
C GLN A 19 -29.13 15.55 -39.62
N ILE A 20 -29.76 16.47 -38.89
CA ILE A 20 -29.56 16.59 -37.43
C ILE A 20 -30.03 15.31 -36.72
N SER A 21 -31.21 14.78 -37.07
CA SER A 21 -31.71 13.53 -36.47
C SER A 21 -30.80 12.32 -36.75
N THR A 22 -30.27 12.20 -37.98
CA THR A 22 -29.36 11.10 -38.31
C THR A 22 -27.97 11.27 -37.70
N ALA A 23 -27.47 12.49 -37.50
CA ALA A 23 -26.17 12.72 -36.88
C ALA A 23 -26.19 12.46 -35.37
N ASP A 24 -27.28 12.80 -34.69
CA ASP A 24 -27.45 12.51 -33.26
C ASP A 24 -27.77 11.03 -33.02
N VAL A 25 -28.55 10.40 -33.89
CA VAL A 25 -28.77 8.94 -33.88
C VAL A 25 -27.49 8.18 -34.24
N TYR A 26 -26.70 8.65 -35.20
CA TYR A 26 -25.40 8.05 -35.56
C TYR A 26 -24.34 8.24 -34.47
N LYS A 27 -24.32 9.40 -33.78
CA LYS A 27 -23.49 9.60 -32.58
C LYS A 27 -23.94 8.74 -31.40
N SER A 28 -25.25 8.47 -31.26
CA SER A 28 -25.80 7.56 -30.26
C SER A 28 -25.46 6.10 -30.56
N ILE A 29 -25.60 5.66 -31.82
CA ILE A 29 -25.33 4.30 -32.28
C ILE A 29 -23.82 4.00 -32.40
N HIS A 30 -22.98 5.03 -32.58
CA HIS A 30 -21.51 4.89 -32.66
C HIS A 30 -20.76 5.60 -31.53
N ASN A 31 -21.40 5.75 -30.37
CA ASN A 31 -20.68 6.15 -29.16
C ASN A 31 -19.68 5.04 -28.78
N PRO A 32 -18.35 5.28 -28.84
CA PRO A 32 -17.36 4.26 -28.47
C PRO A 32 -17.48 3.82 -27.01
N LYS A 33 -18.20 4.59 -26.16
CA LYS A 33 -18.46 4.25 -24.77
C LYS A 33 -19.40 3.04 -24.62
N ALA A 34 -20.39 2.88 -25.51
CA ALA A 34 -21.36 1.78 -25.46
C ALA A 34 -20.73 0.39 -25.74
N GLN A 35 -19.59 0.34 -26.43
CA GLN A 35 -18.89 -0.92 -26.72
C GLN A 35 -18.11 -1.51 -25.53
N ALA A 36 -17.96 -0.78 -24.41
CA ALA A 36 -17.13 -1.24 -23.28
C ALA A 36 -17.78 -2.32 -22.41
N PHE A 37 -19.12 -2.29 -22.27
CA PHE A 37 -19.89 -3.19 -21.40
C PHE A 37 -20.72 -4.24 -22.17
N GLY A 38 -20.84 -4.09 -23.50
CA GLY A 38 -21.85 -4.80 -24.28
C GLY A 38 -23.27 -4.35 -23.89
N ASP A 39 -24.31 -4.94 -24.47
CA ASP A 39 -25.71 -4.61 -24.13
C ASP A 39 -26.15 -5.16 -22.75
N ARG A 40 -25.19 -5.40 -21.84
CA ARG A 40 -25.40 -6.08 -20.55
C ARG A 40 -25.41 -5.07 -19.41
N VAL A 41 -26.48 -5.11 -18.61
CA VAL A 41 -26.64 -4.30 -17.39
C VAL A 41 -26.75 -5.23 -16.19
N CYS A 42 -26.05 -4.90 -15.10
CA CYS A 42 -26.13 -5.64 -13.85
C CYS A 42 -27.36 -5.20 -13.07
N THR A 43 -28.40 -6.04 -13.03
CA THR A 43 -29.71 -5.70 -12.45
C THR A 43 -29.96 -6.33 -11.08
N ASN A 44 -28.96 -6.97 -10.48
CA ASN A 44 -29.11 -7.49 -9.12
C ASN A 44 -29.23 -6.36 -8.10
N LYS A 45 -29.59 -6.74 -6.87
CA LYS A 45 -29.83 -5.81 -5.76
C LYS A 45 -28.59 -4.97 -5.47
N GLU A 46 -27.42 -5.59 -5.43
CA GLU A 46 -26.15 -4.97 -5.09
C GLU A 46 -25.76 -3.90 -6.12
N CYS A 47 -25.82 -4.22 -7.41
CA CYS A 47 -25.57 -3.27 -8.50
C CYS A 47 -26.56 -2.09 -8.51
N THR A 48 -27.82 -2.34 -8.17
CA THR A 48 -28.83 -1.28 -8.05
C THR A 48 -28.53 -0.34 -6.88
N ILE A 49 -28.13 -0.88 -5.73
CA ILE A 49 -27.74 -0.08 -4.55
C ILE A 49 -26.52 0.78 -4.87
N ILE A 50 -25.50 0.21 -5.50
CA ILE A 50 -24.28 0.93 -5.87
C ILE A 50 -24.59 2.05 -6.88
N ALA A 51 -25.38 1.74 -7.91
CA ALA A 51 -25.76 2.74 -8.91
C ALA A 51 -26.52 3.91 -8.28
N ALA A 52 -27.51 3.62 -7.43
CA ALA A 52 -28.27 4.64 -6.72
C ALA A 52 -27.36 5.50 -5.83
N ARG A 53 -26.43 4.87 -5.09
CA ARG A 53 -25.44 5.57 -4.27
C ARG A 53 -24.60 6.56 -5.10
N TYR A 54 -24.04 6.11 -6.23
CA TYR A 54 -23.20 6.95 -7.07
C TYR A 54 -23.96 8.13 -7.69
N LEU A 55 -25.22 7.92 -8.06
CA LEU A 55 -26.08 9.00 -8.57
C LEU A 55 -26.43 10.03 -7.49
N ASN A 56 -26.71 9.58 -6.26
CA ASN A 56 -27.11 10.45 -5.17
C ASN A 56 -25.97 11.36 -4.68
N HIS A 57 -24.72 10.89 -4.73
CA HIS A 57 -23.56 11.66 -4.26
C HIS A 57 -23.04 12.65 -5.30
N ARG A 58 -23.23 12.34 -6.59
CA ARG A 58 -22.67 13.09 -7.70
C ARG A 58 -23.31 14.48 -7.83
N ASN A 59 -22.45 15.48 -8.04
CA ASN A 59 -22.84 16.83 -8.44
C ASN A 59 -22.38 17.12 -9.88
N GLU A 60 -23.28 16.93 -10.85
CA GLU A 60 -22.99 17.10 -12.28
C GLU A 60 -22.70 18.55 -12.69
N LYS A 61 -22.89 19.53 -11.80
CA LYS A 61 -22.58 20.94 -12.07
C LYS A 61 -21.08 21.25 -11.97
N VAL A 62 -20.30 20.36 -11.38
CA VAL A 62 -18.84 20.52 -11.25
C VAL A 62 -18.16 19.73 -12.35
N ASP A 63 -17.23 20.34 -13.08
CA ASP A 63 -16.42 19.62 -14.06
C ASP A 63 -15.46 18.66 -13.33
N PRO A 64 -15.47 17.35 -13.63
CA PRO A 64 -14.57 16.39 -12.98
C PRO A 64 -13.08 16.67 -13.23
N CYS A 65 -12.72 17.47 -14.22
CA CYS A 65 -11.35 17.87 -14.51
C CYS A 65 -10.89 19.12 -13.73
N ASP A 66 -11.84 19.86 -13.14
CA ASP A 66 -11.57 20.98 -12.24
C ASP A 66 -11.52 20.52 -10.78
N ASP A 67 -12.52 19.77 -10.34
CA ASP A 67 -12.58 19.17 -9.00
C ASP A 67 -13.35 17.84 -9.02
N TYR A 68 -12.59 16.74 -9.05
CA TYR A 68 -13.18 15.41 -9.12
C TYR A 68 -13.88 15.00 -7.81
N GLY A 69 -13.34 15.43 -6.66
CA GLY A 69 -13.94 15.14 -5.36
C GLY A 69 -15.31 15.80 -5.24
N ALA A 70 -15.41 17.09 -5.59
CA ALA A 70 -16.69 17.79 -5.60
C ALA A 70 -17.66 17.27 -6.67
N HIS A 71 -17.15 16.81 -7.83
CA HIS A 71 -18.00 16.17 -8.84
C HIS A 71 -18.63 14.86 -8.33
N VAL A 72 -17.85 13.99 -7.66
CA VAL A 72 -18.33 12.67 -7.22
C VAL A 72 -19.06 12.73 -5.88
N CYS A 73 -18.59 13.55 -4.94
CA CYS A 73 -19.06 13.60 -3.55
C CYS A 73 -19.84 14.87 -3.20
N GLY A 74 -20.06 15.81 -4.14
CA GLY A 74 -20.61 17.13 -3.84
C GLY A 74 -21.97 17.14 -3.13
N ASN A 75 -22.77 16.09 -3.32
CA ASN A 75 -24.06 15.90 -2.64
C ASN A 75 -24.00 14.93 -1.44
N TYR A 76 -22.84 14.32 -1.16
CA TYR A 76 -22.67 13.34 -0.09
C TYR A 76 -23.10 13.89 1.28
N LYS A 77 -22.76 15.16 1.56
CA LYS A 77 -23.14 15.90 2.77
C LYS A 77 -24.64 16.01 3.05
N TYR A 78 -25.51 15.84 2.05
CA TYR A 78 -26.97 15.90 2.25
C TYR A 78 -27.53 14.61 2.85
N HIS A 79 -26.76 13.53 2.82
CA HIS A 79 -27.13 12.21 3.33
C HIS A 79 -26.23 11.75 4.48
N HIS A 80 -25.10 12.43 4.71
CA HIS A 80 -24.07 12.04 5.67
C HIS A 80 -23.64 13.27 6.47
N ASN A 81 -23.91 13.24 7.78
CA ASN A 81 -23.61 14.32 8.70
C ASN A 81 -23.43 13.78 10.13
N LYS A 82 -22.20 13.89 10.66
CA LYS A 82 -21.85 13.48 12.02
C LYS A 82 -22.68 14.18 13.08
N GLN A 83 -22.94 15.48 12.93
CA GLN A 83 -23.75 16.26 13.86
C GLN A 83 -25.20 15.75 13.91
N GLY A 84 -25.69 15.25 12.78
CA GLY A 84 -26.99 14.57 12.67
C GLY A 84 -27.02 13.13 13.21
N GLY A 85 -25.90 12.61 13.73
CA GLY A 85 -25.76 11.22 14.18
C GLY A 85 -25.69 10.21 13.03
N LEU A 86 -25.41 10.66 11.81
CA LEU A 86 -25.23 9.80 10.64
C LEU A 86 -23.73 9.53 10.41
N PRO A 87 -23.39 8.36 9.83
CA PRO A 87 -22.03 8.12 9.33
C PRO A 87 -21.57 9.27 8.44
N TYR A 88 -20.33 9.71 8.61
CA TYR A 88 -19.76 10.84 7.86
C TYR A 88 -18.80 10.40 6.75
N GLU A 89 -18.39 9.12 6.72
CA GLU A 89 -17.53 8.55 5.69
C GLU A 89 -17.79 7.05 5.48
N ALA A 90 -17.26 6.47 4.40
CA ALA A 90 -17.55 5.09 4.02
C ALA A 90 -17.19 4.05 5.10
N LEU A 91 -16.06 4.21 5.82
CA LEU A 91 -15.68 3.30 6.92
C LEU A 91 -16.67 3.41 8.08
N SER A 92 -17.06 4.64 8.47
CA SER A 92 -18.09 4.84 9.49
C SER A 92 -19.45 4.25 9.10
N GLU A 93 -19.78 4.19 7.81
CA GLU A 93 -20.99 3.51 7.31
C GLU A 93 -20.90 1.99 7.46
N VAL A 94 -19.70 1.43 7.25
CA VAL A 94 -19.41 0.02 7.50
C VAL A 94 -19.56 -0.29 8.99
N ASP A 95 -18.95 0.50 9.87
CA ASP A 95 -19.10 0.37 11.33
C ASP A 95 -20.57 0.44 11.76
N PHE A 96 -21.31 1.42 11.23
CA PHE A 96 -22.73 1.56 11.53
C PHE A 96 -23.54 0.33 11.09
N THR A 97 -23.23 -0.21 9.90
CA THR A 97 -23.88 -1.42 9.38
C THR A 97 -23.53 -2.66 10.21
N LEU A 98 -22.25 -2.80 10.60
CA LEU A 98 -21.78 -3.84 11.50
C LEU A 98 -22.55 -3.80 12.82
N ASN A 99 -22.58 -2.63 13.46
CA ASN A 99 -23.20 -2.45 14.77
C ASN A 99 -24.69 -2.79 14.74
N LYS A 100 -25.39 -2.36 13.70
CA LYS A 100 -26.81 -2.70 13.51
C LYS A 100 -27.05 -4.20 13.35
N ARG A 101 -26.17 -4.92 12.67
CA ARG A 101 -26.26 -6.39 12.52
C ARG A 101 -25.97 -7.09 13.84
N LEU A 102 -24.89 -6.70 14.52
CA LEU A 102 -24.52 -7.26 15.82
C LEU A 102 -25.59 -7.03 16.88
N HIS A 103 -26.18 -5.83 16.95
CA HIS A 103 -27.29 -5.55 17.86
C HIS A 103 -28.45 -6.54 17.66
N ARG A 104 -28.83 -6.82 16.40
CA ARG A 104 -29.89 -7.79 16.09
C ARG A 104 -29.53 -9.21 16.52
N ILE A 105 -28.30 -9.64 16.26
CA ILE A 105 -27.80 -10.96 16.64
C ILE A 105 -27.82 -11.11 18.17
N LEU A 106 -27.33 -10.10 18.89
CA LEU A 106 -27.12 -10.16 20.34
C LEU A 106 -28.40 -9.94 21.16
N THR A 107 -29.42 -9.29 20.58
CA THR A 107 -30.74 -9.12 21.20
C THR A 107 -31.73 -10.23 20.84
N ALA A 108 -31.41 -11.08 19.85
CA ALA A 108 -32.25 -12.21 19.49
C ALA A 108 -32.38 -13.21 20.65
N PRO A 109 -33.57 -13.79 20.89
CA PRO A 109 -33.77 -14.81 21.91
C PRO A 109 -32.76 -15.95 21.78
N ALA A 110 -32.29 -16.46 22.92
CA ALA A 110 -31.37 -17.58 22.91
C ALA A 110 -32.04 -18.85 22.35
N SER A 111 -31.31 -19.57 21.49
CA SER A 111 -31.76 -20.89 21.02
C SER A 111 -31.61 -21.94 22.13
N PRO A 112 -32.47 -22.98 22.19
CA PRO A 112 -32.30 -24.07 23.16
C PRO A 112 -30.93 -24.77 23.07
N ASP A 113 -30.32 -24.81 21.89
CA ASP A 113 -29.02 -25.43 21.63
C ASP A 113 -27.86 -24.42 21.57
N GLU A 114 -28.09 -23.19 22.06
CA GLU A 114 -27.08 -22.14 22.01
C GLU A 114 -25.91 -22.42 22.95
N LYS A 115 -24.70 -22.12 22.49
CA LYS A 115 -23.48 -22.39 23.28
C LYS A 115 -23.40 -21.45 24.49
N PRO A 116 -22.76 -21.88 25.60
CA PRO A 116 -22.64 -21.05 26.81
C PRO A 116 -21.97 -19.69 26.55
N TRP A 117 -20.91 -19.64 25.73
CA TRP A 117 -20.21 -18.39 25.41
C TRP A 117 -21.00 -17.46 24.48
N HIS A 118 -21.88 -17.99 23.62
CA HIS A 118 -22.82 -17.17 22.84
C HIS A 118 -23.87 -16.54 23.76
N THR A 119 -24.43 -17.35 24.68
CA THR A 119 -25.37 -16.87 25.70
C THR A 119 -24.73 -15.82 26.61
N LEU A 120 -23.47 -16.02 27.02
CA LEU A 120 -22.70 -15.05 27.79
C LEU A 120 -22.50 -13.74 27.02
N ALA A 121 -22.16 -13.81 25.73
CA ALA A 121 -22.00 -12.60 24.90
C ALA A 121 -23.32 -11.83 24.75
N LYS A 122 -24.44 -12.54 24.54
CA LYS A 122 -25.79 -11.94 24.54
C LYS A 122 -26.12 -11.30 25.88
N SER A 123 -25.88 -12.01 26.98
CA SER A 123 -26.16 -11.50 28.33
C SER A 123 -25.29 -10.29 28.67
N PHE A 124 -24.00 -10.31 28.32
CA PHE A 124 -23.12 -9.15 28.49
C PHE A 124 -23.69 -7.94 27.75
N TYR A 125 -24.06 -8.12 26.48
CA TYR A 125 -24.59 -7.03 25.67
C TYR A 125 -25.91 -6.48 26.22
N GLN A 126 -26.86 -7.37 26.55
CA GLN A 126 -28.15 -6.99 27.14
C GLN A 126 -27.96 -6.25 28.47
N LYS A 127 -27.13 -6.77 29.37
CA LYS A 127 -26.82 -6.09 30.64
C LYS A 127 -26.18 -4.72 30.41
N CYS A 128 -25.29 -4.59 29.41
CA CYS A 128 -24.68 -3.31 29.06
C CYS A 128 -25.72 -2.28 28.58
N ILE A 129 -26.64 -2.68 27.69
CA ILE A 129 -27.63 -1.75 27.11
C ILE A 129 -28.82 -1.45 28.05
N ASP A 130 -29.21 -2.41 28.90
CA ASP A 130 -30.42 -2.33 29.73
C ASP A 130 -30.16 -1.92 31.19
N GLU A 131 -29.00 -2.24 31.78
CA GLU A 131 -28.75 -1.98 33.20
C GLU A 131 -28.18 -0.56 33.43
N PRO A 132 -28.89 0.33 34.15
CA PRO A 132 -28.32 1.57 34.59
C PRO A 132 -27.24 1.31 35.65
N VAL A 133 -26.10 1.98 35.49
CA VAL A 133 -24.92 1.83 36.37
C VAL A 133 -25.20 2.25 37.79
N ILE A 134 -26.00 3.30 37.94
CA ILE A 134 -26.25 3.97 39.22
C ILE A 134 -27.44 3.29 39.90
N THR A 135 -27.37 1.97 40.02
CA THR A 135 -28.25 1.17 40.89
C THR A 135 -27.53 0.86 42.20
N PRO A 136 -28.23 0.51 43.29
CA PRO A 136 -27.57 0.04 44.52
C PRO A 136 -26.62 -1.15 44.27
N ALA A 137 -26.98 -2.05 43.35
CA ALA A 137 -26.14 -3.17 42.95
C ALA A 137 -24.90 -2.70 42.17
N GLY A 138 -25.06 -1.77 41.23
CA GLY A 138 -23.95 -1.16 40.50
C GLY A 138 -22.99 -0.38 41.39
N LYS A 139 -23.50 0.45 42.30
CA LYS A 139 -22.69 1.13 43.33
C LYS A 139 -21.90 0.13 44.17
N SER A 140 -22.55 -0.95 44.61
CA SER A 140 -21.88 -2.01 45.39
C SER A 140 -20.77 -2.70 44.59
N ALA A 141 -21.00 -2.98 43.30
CA ALA A 141 -19.99 -3.58 42.42
C ALA A 141 -18.79 -2.65 42.20
N VAL A 142 -19.03 -1.34 42.02
CA VAL A 142 -17.97 -0.33 41.87
C VAL A 142 -17.16 -0.19 43.17
N LEU A 143 -17.82 -0.19 44.34
CA LEU A 143 -17.12 -0.13 45.63
C LEU A 143 -16.26 -1.37 45.86
N ALA A 144 -16.77 -2.56 45.57
CA ALA A 144 -16.00 -3.81 45.68
C ALA A 144 -14.76 -3.79 44.76
N LEU A 145 -14.91 -3.30 43.54
CA LEU A 145 -13.80 -3.10 42.60
C LEU A 145 -12.76 -2.11 43.14
N LEU A 146 -13.20 -1.00 43.73
CA LEU A 146 -12.31 0.01 44.31
C LEU A 146 -11.51 -0.56 45.48
N ASP A 147 -12.14 -1.35 46.34
CA ASP A 147 -11.45 -2.02 47.45
C ASP A 147 -10.32 -2.94 46.95
N GLU A 148 -10.50 -3.59 45.79
CA GLU A 148 -9.49 -4.44 45.16
C GLU A 148 -8.23 -3.70 44.67
N ILE A 149 -8.30 -2.37 44.50
CA ILE A 149 -7.18 -1.51 44.07
C ILE A 149 -6.73 -0.55 45.19
N GLY A 150 -7.06 -0.85 46.44
CA GLY A 150 -6.65 -0.02 47.59
C GLY A 150 -7.60 1.13 47.93
N GLY A 151 -8.80 1.13 47.37
CA GLY A 151 -9.86 2.11 47.63
C GLY A 151 -9.69 3.43 46.87
N TRP A 152 -10.74 4.25 46.89
CA TRP A 152 -10.70 5.60 46.33
C TRP A 152 -10.66 6.63 47.48
N PRO A 153 -9.54 7.34 47.70
CA PRO A 153 -9.43 8.33 48.78
C PRO A 153 -10.49 9.45 48.75
N LEU A 154 -11.13 9.65 47.60
CA LEU A 154 -12.29 10.51 47.43
C LEU A 154 -13.52 10.04 48.22
N LEU A 155 -13.82 8.74 48.17
CA LEU A 155 -15.01 8.15 48.79
C LEU A 155 -14.79 7.90 50.30
N ASN A 156 -13.54 7.85 50.75
CA ASN A 156 -13.18 7.56 52.14
C ASN A 156 -12.21 8.61 52.72
N ARG A 157 -12.71 9.45 53.65
CA ARG A 157 -11.88 10.45 54.36
C ARG A 157 -10.87 9.83 55.31
N GLN A 158 -11.09 8.60 55.77
CA GLN A 158 -10.20 7.83 56.63
C GLN A 158 -9.30 6.88 55.82
N TRP A 159 -9.11 7.16 54.53
CA TRP A 159 -8.23 6.37 53.68
C TRP A 159 -6.79 6.46 54.19
N ASN A 160 -6.22 5.30 54.54
CA ASN A 160 -4.95 5.22 55.27
C ASN A 160 -3.72 5.00 54.36
N GLY A 161 -3.89 4.82 53.05
CA GLY A 161 -2.76 4.72 52.13
C GLY A 161 -2.79 3.54 51.17
N ILE A 162 -1.78 3.52 50.30
CA ILE A 162 -1.34 2.34 49.55
C ILE A 162 -0.12 1.78 50.29
N ASP A 163 -0.26 0.57 50.84
CA ASP A 163 0.77 -0.10 51.66
C ASP A 163 1.78 -0.92 50.87
N ILE A 164 1.69 -0.88 49.53
CA ILE A 164 2.60 -1.56 48.60
C ILE A 164 3.47 -0.54 47.84
N SER A 165 4.49 -1.03 47.13
CA SER A 165 5.34 -0.15 46.31
C SER A 165 4.58 0.41 45.10
N PHE A 166 5.11 1.46 44.49
CA PHE A 166 4.56 2.03 43.25
C PHE A 166 4.47 0.97 42.15
N GLU A 167 5.54 0.19 41.99
CA GLU A 167 5.66 -0.87 41.00
C GLU A 167 4.62 -1.96 41.20
N GLU A 168 4.41 -2.39 42.45
CA GLU A 168 3.42 -3.40 42.76
C GLU A 168 1.99 -2.91 42.51
N TYR A 169 1.71 -1.66 42.89
CA TYR A 169 0.40 -1.06 42.71
C TYR A 169 0.00 -0.93 41.24
N ILE A 170 0.90 -0.38 40.41
CA ILE A 170 0.65 -0.27 38.97
C ILE A 170 0.59 -1.65 38.32
N ALA A 171 1.46 -2.58 38.71
CA ALA A 171 1.43 -3.95 38.21
C ALA A 171 0.09 -4.65 38.51
N ASP A 172 -0.53 -4.41 39.67
CA ASP A 172 -1.84 -4.98 40.01
C ASP A 172 -2.95 -4.44 39.12
N ILE A 173 -2.96 -3.13 38.83
CA ILE A 173 -3.93 -2.54 37.90
C ILE A 173 -3.72 -3.09 36.48
N HIS A 174 -2.46 -3.14 36.03
CA HIS A 174 -2.10 -3.68 34.72
C HIS A 174 -2.49 -5.16 34.56
N ARG A 175 -2.17 -5.99 35.56
CA ARG A 175 -2.47 -7.41 35.56
C ARG A 175 -3.97 -7.71 35.59
N LYS A 176 -4.76 -6.91 36.33
CA LYS A 176 -6.19 -7.13 36.49
C LYS A 176 -7.02 -6.54 35.35
N TYR A 177 -6.66 -5.35 34.86
CA TYR A 177 -7.51 -4.57 33.96
C TYR A 177 -6.82 -4.17 32.64
N GLY A 178 -5.49 -4.27 32.54
CA GLY A 178 -4.75 -3.89 31.33
C GLY A 178 -4.71 -2.39 31.05
N LEU A 179 -4.97 -1.55 32.04
CA LEU A 179 -5.12 -0.09 31.87
C LEU A 179 -3.80 0.65 32.02
N GLY A 180 -3.45 1.47 31.03
CA GLY A 180 -2.29 2.35 31.11
C GLY A 180 -2.57 3.59 31.96
N ILE A 181 -2.10 3.61 33.20
CA ILE A 181 -2.31 4.74 34.13
C ILE A 181 -1.29 5.87 33.88
N LEU A 182 -0.01 5.53 33.85
CA LEU A 182 1.12 6.43 33.54
C LEU A 182 1.92 5.91 32.35
N PHE A 183 2.02 4.59 32.24
CA PHE A 183 2.60 3.88 31.11
C PHE A 183 1.70 2.68 30.80
N ARG A 184 1.75 2.23 29.55
CA ARG A 184 1.11 0.99 29.11
C ARG A 184 2.15 -0.12 28.99
N PHE A 185 1.67 -1.35 28.93
CA PHE A 185 2.48 -2.49 28.60
C PHE A 185 1.84 -3.29 27.47
N ASP A 186 2.67 -3.97 26.68
CA ASP A 186 2.23 -4.88 25.64
C ASP A 186 3.09 -6.14 25.63
N VAL A 187 2.48 -7.27 25.30
CA VAL A 187 3.18 -8.51 24.94
C VAL A 187 3.15 -8.62 23.41
N GLN A 188 4.28 -8.41 22.74
CA GLN A 188 4.35 -8.42 21.28
C GLN A 188 5.43 -9.39 20.76
N PRO A 189 5.31 -9.86 19.51
CA PRO A 189 6.36 -10.63 18.86
C PRO A 189 7.69 -9.86 18.80
N ASN A 190 8.80 -10.56 19.01
CA ASN A 190 10.12 -9.97 18.93
C ASN A 190 10.56 -9.80 17.47
N GLU A 191 10.68 -8.56 16.99
CA GLU A 191 11.12 -8.25 15.62
C GLU A 191 12.55 -8.70 15.27
N PHE A 192 13.40 -8.98 16.27
CA PHE A 192 14.73 -9.56 16.06
C PHE A 192 14.71 -11.10 16.13
N ASN A 193 13.71 -11.68 16.81
CA ASN A 193 13.48 -13.12 16.92
C ASN A 193 11.97 -13.43 16.93
N ILE A 194 11.38 -13.58 15.75
CA ILE A 194 9.93 -13.72 15.55
C ILE A 194 9.29 -14.97 16.21
N SER A 195 10.08 -15.86 16.81
CA SER A 195 9.58 -17.01 17.58
C SER A 195 9.35 -16.70 19.06
N ALA A 196 9.84 -15.57 19.56
CA ALA A 196 9.73 -15.16 20.96
C ALA A 196 8.87 -13.91 21.11
N HIS A 197 8.32 -13.69 22.30
CA HIS A 197 7.67 -12.44 22.68
C HIS A 197 8.63 -11.55 23.49
N TYR A 198 8.38 -10.24 23.49
CA TYR A 198 8.92 -9.32 24.49
C TYR A 198 7.78 -8.64 25.28
N LEU A 199 8.11 -8.18 26.48
CA LEU A 199 7.29 -7.21 27.20
C LEU A 199 7.72 -5.80 26.78
N VAL A 200 6.81 -5.01 26.22
CA VAL A 200 7.03 -3.59 25.90
C VAL A 200 6.49 -2.72 27.01
N LEU A 201 7.23 -1.70 27.41
CA LEU A 201 6.75 -0.61 28.25
C LEU A 201 6.84 0.71 27.47
N THR A 202 5.74 1.46 27.43
CA THR A 202 5.66 2.75 26.73
C THR A 202 4.92 3.76 27.60
N PRO A 203 5.40 5.01 27.73
CA PRO A 203 4.61 6.08 28.35
C PRO A 203 3.19 6.16 27.78
N ALA A 204 2.19 6.37 28.63
CA ALA A 204 0.80 6.43 28.23
C ALA A 204 0.42 7.85 27.84
N LYS A 205 -0.37 7.98 26.77
CA LYS A 205 -1.04 9.26 26.46
C LYS A 205 -2.08 9.51 27.53
N ILE A 206 -2.06 10.69 28.13
CA ILE A 206 -2.94 11.04 29.25
C ILE A 206 -4.14 11.81 28.70
N GLU A 207 -5.28 11.16 28.70
CA GLU A 207 -6.53 11.71 28.17
C GLU A 207 -7.23 12.65 29.17
N ASN A 208 -8.05 13.58 28.66
CA ASN A 208 -8.77 14.56 29.49
C ASN A 208 -10.07 14.02 30.08
N GLU A 209 -9.96 13.02 30.96
CA GLU A 209 -11.12 12.37 31.59
C GLU A 209 -11.66 13.10 32.82
N VAL A 210 -11.02 14.20 33.26
CA VAL A 210 -11.36 14.87 34.52
C VAL A 210 -12.84 15.29 34.63
N PRO A 211 -13.49 15.85 33.59
CA PRO A 211 -14.93 16.12 33.65
C PRO A 211 -15.78 14.89 33.98
N HIS A 212 -15.37 13.70 33.50
CA HIS A 212 -16.08 12.45 33.74
C HIS A 212 -15.91 11.99 35.19
N LEU A 213 -14.69 12.03 35.71
CA LEU A 213 -14.39 11.67 37.10
C LEU A 213 -15.20 12.49 38.11
N ILE A 214 -15.40 13.79 37.83
CA ILE A 214 -16.22 14.68 38.68
C ILE A 214 -17.67 14.20 38.73
N GLN A 215 -18.24 13.89 37.57
CA GLN A 215 -19.64 13.52 37.50
C GLN A 215 -19.86 12.09 38.04
N ILE A 216 -18.90 11.18 37.87
CA ILE A 216 -18.87 9.86 38.54
C ILE A 216 -18.89 10.04 40.06
N ALA A 217 -18.03 10.93 40.59
CA ALA A 217 -17.97 11.19 42.01
C ALA A 217 -19.32 11.68 42.56
N LYS A 218 -20.01 12.58 41.83
CA LYS A 218 -21.36 13.04 42.18
C LYS A 218 -22.37 11.89 42.19
N ASP A 219 -22.32 11.01 41.20
CA ASP A 219 -23.25 9.88 41.07
C ASP A 219 -23.05 8.83 42.18
N LEU A 220 -21.82 8.76 42.72
CA LEU A 220 -21.46 8.01 43.93
C LEU A 220 -21.73 8.81 45.23
N ASP A 221 -22.53 9.88 45.15
CA ASP A 221 -22.94 10.77 46.26
C ASP A 221 -21.77 11.51 46.93
N VAL A 222 -20.72 11.84 46.17
CA VAL A 222 -19.56 12.60 46.66
C VAL A 222 -19.50 14.00 46.08
N GLU A 223 -19.80 14.98 46.93
CA GLU A 223 -19.63 16.40 46.64
C GLU A 223 -18.36 16.94 47.31
N ASN A 224 -17.24 16.96 46.58
CA ASN A 224 -16.01 17.61 47.06
C ASN A 224 -15.34 18.48 45.98
N PRO A 225 -15.49 19.82 46.04
CA PRO A 225 -14.85 20.75 45.11
C PRO A 225 -13.30 20.74 45.15
N SER A 226 -12.67 20.37 46.27
CA SER A 226 -11.19 20.37 46.38
C SER A 226 -10.57 19.25 45.56
N PHE A 227 -11.24 18.10 45.48
CA PHE A 227 -10.83 16.94 44.70
C PHE A 227 -10.70 17.25 43.21
N VAL A 228 -11.64 18.04 42.68
CA VAL A 228 -11.64 18.45 41.27
C VAL A 228 -10.35 19.21 40.95
N GLN A 229 -9.98 20.15 41.80
CA GLN A 229 -8.75 20.93 41.65
C GLN A 229 -7.49 20.08 41.82
N GLU A 230 -7.50 19.11 42.74
CA GLU A 230 -6.38 18.18 42.95
C GLU A 230 -6.13 17.28 41.73
N ILE A 231 -7.18 16.73 41.10
CA ILE A 231 -7.02 15.90 39.88
C ILE A 231 -6.60 16.75 38.68
N TYR A 232 -7.21 17.93 38.46
CA TYR A 232 -6.78 18.82 37.37
C TYR A 232 -5.32 19.20 37.54
N LYS A 233 -4.92 19.60 38.74
CA LYS A 233 -3.52 19.96 39.03
C LYS A 233 -2.57 18.78 38.82
N PHE A 234 -2.93 17.59 39.29
CA PHE A 234 -2.11 16.40 39.08
C PHE A 234 -1.98 16.05 37.60
N LYS A 235 -3.06 16.15 36.84
CA LYS A 235 -3.05 15.91 35.40
C LYS A 235 -2.22 16.95 34.64
N ASP A 236 -2.36 18.23 34.98
CA ASP A 236 -1.55 19.30 34.40
C ASP A 236 -0.06 19.07 34.75
N ASP A 237 0.24 18.66 35.98
CA ASP A 237 1.58 18.26 36.40
C ASP A 237 2.10 17.06 35.58
N ILE A 238 1.30 16.03 35.30
CA ILE A 238 1.75 14.92 34.45
C ILE A 238 1.89 15.37 33.00
N HIS A 239 0.96 16.16 32.47
CA HIS A 239 0.98 16.63 31.09
C HIS A 239 2.20 17.53 30.84
N GLU A 240 2.39 18.58 31.65
CA GLU A 240 3.52 19.51 31.57
C GLU A 240 4.86 18.76 31.67
N ARG A 241 4.96 17.77 32.56
CA ARG A 241 6.19 17.01 32.78
C ARG A 241 6.39 15.85 31.81
N SER A 242 5.37 15.49 31.05
CA SER A 242 5.46 14.47 29.98
C SER A 242 5.61 15.09 28.59
N ILE A 243 5.22 16.36 28.39
CA ILE A 243 5.38 17.11 27.14
C ILE A 243 6.84 17.15 26.67
N ASP A 244 7.80 17.21 27.60
CA ASP A 244 9.25 17.17 27.29
C ASP A 244 9.73 15.83 26.68
N LEU A 245 8.90 14.78 26.70
CA LEU A 245 9.28 13.41 26.27
C LEU A 245 8.53 12.92 25.03
N TYR A 246 7.53 13.65 24.55
CA TYR A 246 6.70 13.26 23.39
C TYR A 246 7.05 14.00 22.09
N SER A 247 7.88 15.03 22.14
CA SER A 247 8.24 15.82 20.95
C SER A 247 9.40 15.19 20.17
N GLU A 248 9.13 14.07 19.48
CA GLU A 248 9.60 13.74 18.12
C GLU A 248 9.32 12.26 17.78
N PRO A 249 8.37 11.94 16.88
CA PRO A 249 7.97 10.56 16.58
C PRO A 249 9.04 9.71 15.87
N MET A 250 10.19 10.27 15.49
CA MET A 250 11.22 9.52 14.73
C MET A 250 12.44 9.05 15.54
N LYS A 251 12.60 9.45 16.82
CA LYS A 251 13.73 9.03 17.66
C LYS A 251 13.38 9.01 19.15
N VAL A 252 12.38 8.22 19.53
CA VAL A 252 12.14 7.94 20.95
C VAL A 252 13.31 7.07 21.46
N PRO A 253 14.09 7.50 22.46
CA PRO A 253 15.14 6.66 23.03
C PRO A 253 14.55 5.34 23.53
N GLU A 254 15.23 4.22 23.28
CA GLU A 254 14.76 2.91 23.72
C GLU A 254 15.91 2.05 24.23
N ILE A 255 15.58 1.13 25.15
CA ILE A 255 16.48 0.08 25.62
C ILE A 255 15.78 -1.28 25.50
N TYR A 256 16.54 -2.30 25.15
CA TYR A 256 16.06 -3.66 24.97
C TYR A 256 17.09 -4.66 25.48
N GLY A 257 16.62 -5.75 26.08
CA GLY A 257 17.49 -6.79 26.63
C GLY A 257 16.79 -7.70 27.63
N PRO A 258 17.52 -8.64 28.24
CA PRO A 258 16.99 -9.49 29.30
C PRO A 258 16.75 -8.68 30.59
N LEU A 259 15.72 -9.07 31.34
CA LEU A 259 15.27 -8.40 32.55
C LEU A 259 16.40 -8.12 33.55
N ASN A 260 17.26 -9.09 33.81
CA ASN A 260 18.34 -8.97 34.80
C ASN A 260 19.40 -7.92 34.43
N LEU A 261 19.61 -7.65 33.14
CA LEU A 261 20.53 -6.62 32.66
C LEU A 261 19.84 -5.26 32.62
N LEU A 262 18.60 -5.21 32.11
CA LEU A 262 17.85 -3.95 32.01
C LEU A 262 17.47 -3.37 33.37
N ALA A 263 17.21 -4.21 34.37
CA ALA A 263 16.93 -3.75 35.73
C ALA A 263 18.09 -2.93 36.34
N GLN A 264 19.32 -3.09 35.84
CA GLN A 264 20.48 -2.31 36.28
C GLN A 264 20.55 -0.93 35.61
N ASN A 265 19.82 -0.72 34.50
CA ASN A 265 19.84 0.54 33.75
C ASN A 265 18.84 1.57 34.28
N LEU A 266 17.84 1.14 35.07
CA LEU A 266 16.85 2.03 35.69
C LEU A 266 17.19 2.18 37.16
N THR A 267 17.41 3.42 37.59
CA THR A 267 17.87 3.73 38.96
C THR A 267 16.74 3.88 39.96
N ASN A 268 15.59 4.40 39.53
CA ASN A 268 14.47 4.73 40.43
C ASN A 268 13.17 3.98 40.12
N PHE A 269 13.22 2.98 39.23
CA PHE A 269 12.09 2.11 38.91
C PHE A 269 12.52 0.66 39.05
N ASP A 270 11.96 -0.05 40.03
CA ASP A 270 12.28 -1.44 40.29
C ASP A 270 11.60 -2.35 39.24
N LEU A 271 12.23 -2.44 38.07
CA LEU A 271 11.72 -3.19 36.93
C LEU A 271 11.46 -4.66 37.26
N GLU A 272 12.34 -5.29 38.04
CA GLU A 272 12.19 -6.69 38.43
C GLU A 272 10.96 -6.89 39.33
N LYS A 273 10.76 -6.01 40.32
CA LYS A 273 9.57 -6.05 41.17
C LYS A 273 8.28 -5.85 40.36
N TYR A 274 8.25 -4.86 39.47
CA TYR A 274 7.11 -4.61 38.58
C TYR A 274 6.76 -5.85 37.75
N VAL A 275 7.75 -6.44 37.06
CA VAL A 275 7.55 -7.60 36.18
C VAL A 275 7.12 -8.83 36.98
N ARG A 276 7.75 -9.09 38.14
CA ARG A 276 7.35 -10.19 39.03
C ARG A 276 5.91 -10.07 39.49
N ARG A 277 5.47 -8.86 39.84
CA ARG A 277 4.09 -8.63 40.26
C ARG A 277 3.10 -8.73 39.09
N LEU A 278 3.47 -8.22 37.92
CA LEU A 278 2.64 -8.27 36.71
C LEU A 278 2.30 -9.70 36.29
N PHE A 279 3.29 -10.60 36.33
CA PHE A 279 3.14 -12.00 35.91
C PHE A 279 2.83 -12.97 37.05
N ASP A 280 2.67 -12.48 38.29
CA ASP A 280 2.42 -13.32 39.46
C ASP A 280 1.24 -14.29 39.22
N GLY A 281 1.41 -15.56 39.57
CA GLY A 281 0.40 -16.62 39.35
C GLY A 281 -0.06 -16.83 37.89
N VAL A 282 0.64 -16.25 36.89
CA VAL A 282 0.38 -16.45 35.45
C VAL A 282 1.59 -17.07 34.78
N VAL A 283 2.76 -16.41 34.87
CA VAL A 283 4.00 -16.82 34.19
C VAL A 283 5.18 -16.76 35.15
N PRO A 284 6.00 -17.82 35.30
CA PRO A 284 7.24 -17.75 36.06
C PRO A 284 8.22 -16.75 35.42
N VAL A 285 8.54 -15.67 36.14
CA VAL A 285 9.48 -14.65 35.66
C VAL A 285 10.92 -15.17 35.71
N LYS A 286 11.55 -15.25 34.53
CA LYS A 286 12.93 -15.69 34.36
C LYS A 286 13.87 -14.50 34.16
N PRO A 287 15.16 -14.59 34.58
CA PRO A 287 16.14 -13.51 34.41
C PRO A 287 16.36 -13.09 32.94
N ASP A 288 16.20 -14.03 32.00
CA ASP A 288 16.39 -13.86 30.57
C ASP A 288 15.12 -13.42 29.81
N MET A 289 14.02 -13.13 30.52
CA MET A 289 12.81 -12.57 29.93
C MET A 289 13.12 -11.27 29.19
N LEU A 290 12.74 -11.19 27.92
CA LEU A 290 13.06 -10.06 27.05
C LEU A 290 12.09 -8.89 27.28
N ILE A 291 12.64 -7.71 27.50
CA ILE A 291 11.89 -6.48 27.74
C ILE A 291 12.39 -5.39 26.80
N ARG A 292 11.47 -4.55 26.33
CA ARG A 292 11.74 -3.33 25.58
C ARG A 292 11.10 -2.15 26.31
N ILE A 293 11.85 -1.08 26.51
CA ILE A 293 11.38 0.12 27.23
C ILE A 293 11.61 1.33 26.33
N PHE A 294 10.52 1.99 25.97
CA PHE A 294 10.54 3.28 25.28
C PHE A 294 10.64 4.42 26.30
N SER A 295 11.45 5.42 26.00
CA SER A 295 11.72 6.55 26.89
C SER A 295 12.20 6.12 28.28
N PRO A 296 13.32 5.39 28.43
CA PRO A 296 13.79 4.91 29.75
C PRO A 296 13.93 6.03 30.79
N GLU A 297 14.28 7.23 30.37
CA GLU A 297 14.38 8.44 31.20
C GLU A 297 13.04 8.85 31.85
N TYR A 298 11.91 8.52 31.21
CA TYR A 298 10.57 8.67 31.78
C TYR A 298 10.42 7.78 33.02
N PHE A 299 10.83 6.51 32.90
CA PHE A 299 10.72 5.52 33.98
C PHE A 299 11.63 5.87 35.17
N ASP A 300 12.80 6.45 34.95
CA ASP A 300 13.64 6.94 36.06
C ASP A 300 13.01 8.09 36.86
N LYS A 301 12.07 8.81 36.25
CA LYS A 301 11.42 9.99 36.84
C LYS A 301 9.99 9.70 37.32
N ILE A 302 9.43 8.54 36.97
CA ILE A 302 8.00 8.25 37.12
C ILE A 302 7.52 8.24 38.57
N HIS A 303 8.38 7.85 39.51
CA HIS A 303 8.07 7.80 40.95
C HIS A 303 7.68 9.18 41.51
N MET A 304 8.02 10.28 40.82
CA MET A 304 7.61 11.62 41.25
C MET A 304 6.09 11.77 41.34
N PHE A 305 5.36 11.05 40.47
CA PHE A 305 3.90 11.04 40.44
C PHE A 305 3.30 10.26 41.62
N PHE A 306 4.09 9.42 42.29
CA PHE A 306 3.67 8.64 43.45
C PHE A 306 4.05 9.27 44.80
N LYS A 307 4.70 10.44 44.81
CA LYS A 307 5.10 11.14 46.06
C LYS A 307 3.91 11.49 46.93
N ASP A 308 2.83 11.97 46.31
CA ASP A 308 1.53 12.10 46.96
C ASP A 308 0.67 10.87 46.63
N LYS A 309 0.77 9.85 47.49
CA LYS A 309 0.02 8.60 47.33
C LYS A 309 -1.49 8.82 47.25
N ARG A 310 -2.03 9.84 47.93
CA ARG A 310 -3.46 10.13 47.95
C ARG A 310 -3.90 10.69 46.60
N VAL A 311 -3.17 11.67 46.08
CA VAL A 311 -3.45 12.26 44.77
C VAL A 311 -3.33 11.21 43.66
N PHE A 312 -2.26 10.40 43.71
CA PHE A 312 -2.08 9.32 42.75
C PHE A 312 -3.18 8.25 42.83
N ALA A 313 -3.54 7.80 44.03
CA ALA A 313 -4.63 6.84 44.23
C ALA A 313 -5.96 7.40 43.70
N ASN A 314 -6.23 8.69 43.91
CA ASN A 314 -7.41 9.35 43.34
C ASN A 314 -7.42 9.33 41.81
N TYR A 315 -6.29 9.61 41.17
CA TYR A 315 -6.16 9.54 39.71
C TYR A 315 -6.30 8.10 39.20
N ALA A 316 -5.57 7.14 39.77
CA ALA A 316 -5.59 5.75 39.33
C ALA A 316 -6.97 5.09 39.52
N ALA A 317 -7.60 5.31 40.68
CA ALA A 317 -8.98 4.87 40.92
C ALA A 317 -9.96 5.54 39.95
N GLY A 318 -9.73 6.83 39.68
CA GLY A 318 -10.43 7.57 38.64
C GLY A 318 -10.36 6.86 37.29
N VAL A 319 -9.16 6.59 36.76
CA VAL A 319 -8.99 5.92 35.45
C VAL A 319 -9.61 4.51 35.43
N VAL A 320 -9.46 3.72 36.50
CA VAL A 320 -10.04 2.36 36.56
C VAL A 320 -11.57 2.42 36.53
N VAL A 321 -12.16 3.28 37.36
CA VAL A 321 -13.61 3.47 37.41
C VAL A 321 -14.09 4.10 36.11
N SER A 322 -13.36 5.05 35.56
CA SER A 322 -13.62 5.67 34.27
C SER A 322 -13.65 4.60 33.20
N TYR A 323 -12.65 3.73 33.04
CA TYR A 323 -12.68 2.65 32.06
C TYR A 323 -13.87 1.69 32.23
N LEU A 324 -14.12 1.23 33.46
CA LEU A 324 -15.17 0.24 33.72
C LEU A 324 -16.59 0.84 33.70
N MET A 325 -16.71 2.15 33.97
CA MET A 325 -17.96 2.91 33.89
C MET A 325 -18.07 3.74 32.62
N HIS A 326 -17.04 3.82 31.76
CA HIS A 326 -17.02 4.62 30.53
C HIS A 326 -18.02 4.07 29.53
N LEU A 327 -18.17 2.75 29.51
CA LEU A 327 -19.18 2.00 28.76
C LEU A 327 -20.58 2.60 28.98
N PRO A 328 -20.95 2.95 30.23
CA PRO A 328 -22.23 3.60 30.51
C PRO A 328 -22.25 5.08 30.98
N PHE A 329 -21.14 5.80 30.99
CA PHE A 329 -21.11 7.17 31.49
C PHE A 329 -21.36 8.25 30.42
N HIS A 330 -21.01 7.98 29.15
CA HIS A 330 -21.46 8.83 28.03
C HIS A 330 -23.00 8.90 27.91
N LEU A 331 -23.71 8.00 28.59
CA LEU A 331 -25.16 7.82 28.54
C LEU A 331 -25.99 8.90 29.22
N THR A 332 -25.41 9.63 30.17
CA THR A 332 -26.18 10.62 30.93
C THR A 332 -26.08 12.03 30.34
N GLN A 333 -25.05 12.32 29.54
CA GLN A 333 -24.85 13.66 28.97
C GLN A 333 -25.29 13.79 27.52
N GLU A 334 -25.18 12.75 26.69
CA GLU A 334 -25.69 12.77 25.32
C GLU A 334 -26.85 11.77 25.17
N LYS A 335 -28.08 12.28 25.18
CA LYS A 335 -29.31 11.50 24.93
C LYS A 335 -29.38 10.94 23.49
N LYS A 336 -28.43 10.09 23.09
CA LYS A 336 -28.41 9.37 21.80
C LYS A 336 -28.23 7.86 22.08
N PRO A 337 -29.33 7.10 22.25
CA PRO A 337 -29.30 5.66 22.51
C PRO A 337 -28.43 4.85 21.53
N SER A 338 -28.31 5.29 20.27
CA SER A 338 -27.46 4.64 19.27
C SER A 338 -25.95 4.68 19.58
N LEU A 339 -25.49 5.65 20.37
CA LEU A 339 -24.09 5.75 20.77
C LEU A 339 -23.75 4.75 21.89
N HIS A 340 -24.72 4.49 22.79
CA HIS A 340 -24.59 3.50 23.87
C HIS A 340 -24.38 2.09 23.32
N ASP A 341 -25.31 1.65 22.49
CA ASP A 341 -25.30 0.32 21.88
C ASP A 341 -23.98 0.08 21.15
N ALA A 342 -23.48 1.10 20.44
CA ALA A 342 -22.21 1.04 19.74
C ALA A 342 -20.99 0.89 20.68
N GLN A 343 -21.00 1.53 21.85
CA GLN A 343 -19.93 1.40 22.85
C GLN A 343 -19.92 0.01 23.50
N CYS A 344 -21.10 -0.51 23.88
CA CYS A 344 -21.25 -1.88 24.37
C CYS A 344 -20.75 -2.91 23.34
N LEU A 345 -21.08 -2.72 22.07
CA LEU A 345 -20.59 -3.56 20.98
C LEU A 345 -19.08 -3.46 20.81
N THR A 346 -18.53 -2.24 20.88
CA THR A 346 -17.09 -1.99 20.71
C THR A 346 -16.30 -2.81 21.71
N VAL A 347 -16.67 -2.80 23.00
CA VAL A 347 -15.98 -3.61 24.02
C VAL A 347 -16.14 -5.11 23.76
N LEU A 348 -17.30 -5.55 23.31
CA LEU A 348 -17.54 -6.97 23.04
C LEU A 348 -16.79 -7.49 21.77
N ILE A 349 -16.59 -6.66 20.75
CA ILE A 349 -15.89 -7.10 19.53
C ILE A 349 -14.39 -6.82 19.56
N ASN A 350 -13.96 -5.90 20.42
CA ASN A 350 -12.56 -5.56 20.59
C ASN A 350 -11.93 -6.25 21.79
N ASP A 351 -12.59 -6.21 22.94
CA ASP A 351 -11.92 -6.52 24.20
C ASP A 351 -12.38 -7.86 24.76
N GLU A 352 -13.69 -8.08 24.83
CA GLU A 352 -14.29 -9.18 25.59
C GLU A 352 -15.13 -10.11 24.71
N LEU A 353 -14.90 -11.43 24.73
CA LEU A 353 -15.73 -12.39 23.97
C LEU A 353 -15.69 -12.21 22.43
N VAL A 354 -14.58 -11.68 21.90
CA VAL A 354 -14.35 -11.43 20.46
C VAL A 354 -14.67 -12.64 19.57
N ARG A 355 -14.15 -13.83 19.93
CA ARG A 355 -14.36 -15.08 19.17
C ARG A 355 -15.83 -15.52 19.16
N PRO A 356 -16.53 -15.62 20.31
CA PRO A 356 -17.97 -15.87 20.36
C PRO A 356 -18.82 -14.96 19.45
N VAL A 357 -18.58 -13.65 19.47
CA VAL A 357 -19.36 -12.72 18.64
C VAL A 357 -19.02 -12.86 17.16
N ALA A 358 -17.73 -13.05 16.83
CA ALA A 358 -17.30 -13.31 15.46
C ALA A 358 -17.92 -14.60 14.90
N GLN A 359 -18.05 -15.67 15.70
CA GLN A 359 -18.73 -16.91 15.30
C GLN A 359 -20.19 -16.64 14.90
N MET A 360 -20.94 -15.90 15.72
CA MET A 360 -22.34 -15.57 15.43
C MET A 360 -22.48 -14.70 14.18
N TYR A 361 -21.66 -13.65 14.04
CA TYR A 361 -21.67 -12.77 12.87
C TYR A 361 -21.29 -13.52 11.58
N ALA A 362 -20.21 -14.31 11.62
CA ALA A 362 -19.73 -15.06 10.46
C ALA A 362 -20.80 -16.04 9.95
N LYS A 363 -21.47 -16.75 10.86
CA LYS A 363 -22.52 -17.72 10.52
C LYS A 363 -23.69 -17.09 9.74
N GLU A 364 -24.05 -15.84 10.01
CA GLU A 364 -25.19 -15.17 9.37
C GLU A 364 -24.81 -14.34 8.13
N HIS A 365 -23.58 -13.83 8.06
CA HIS A 365 -23.24 -12.77 7.13
C HIS A 365 -22.02 -13.03 6.25
N ILE A 366 -21.27 -14.11 6.48
CA ILE A 366 -20.02 -14.37 5.77
C ILE A 366 -20.07 -15.69 5.01
N ASN A 367 -19.91 -15.62 3.69
CA ASN A 367 -19.59 -16.76 2.85
C ASN A 367 -18.07 -16.78 2.61
N LYS A 368 -17.34 -17.51 3.47
CA LYS A 368 -15.87 -17.49 3.46
C LYS A 368 -15.28 -18.03 2.17
N ASP A 369 -15.82 -19.11 1.60
CA ASP A 369 -15.31 -19.70 0.36
C ASP A 369 -15.37 -18.70 -0.81
N GLU A 370 -16.49 -17.97 -0.97
CA GLU A 370 -16.65 -16.97 -2.02
C GLU A 370 -15.70 -15.78 -1.83
N ILE A 371 -15.57 -15.30 -0.58
CA ILE A 371 -14.65 -14.22 -0.22
C ILE A 371 -13.20 -14.63 -0.48
N ASP A 372 -12.79 -15.79 -0.01
CA ASP A 372 -11.41 -16.28 -0.16
C ASP A 372 -11.05 -16.43 -1.63
N LEU A 373 -11.92 -17.05 -2.44
CA LEU A 373 -11.72 -17.15 -3.89
C LEU A 373 -11.54 -15.77 -4.53
N LYS A 374 -12.43 -14.82 -4.21
CA LYS A 374 -12.42 -13.50 -4.85
C LYS A 374 -11.24 -12.64 -4.43
N LEU A 375 -10.97 -12.55 -3.13
CA LEU A 375 -9.93 -11.69 -2.59
C LEU A 375 -8.53 -12.26 -2.86
N THR A 376 -8.39 -13.59 -2.91
CA THR A 376 -7.12 -14.23 -3.31
C THR A 376 -6.79 -13.93 -4.77
N GLU A 377 -7.77 -13.97 -5.69
CA GLU A 377 -7.56 -13.59 -7.09
C GLU A 377 -7.06 -12.13 -7.19
N ILE A 378 -7.69 -11.20 -6.48
CA ILE A 378 -7.31 -9.78 -6.48
C ILE A 378 -5.91 -9.60 -5.90
N PHE A 379 -5.62 -10.23 -4.75
CA PHE A 379 -4.31 -10.18 -4.10
C PHE A 379 -3.20 -10.66 -5.04
N MET A 380 -3.38 -11.83 -5.65
CA MET A 380 -2.39 -12.42 -6.55
C MET A 380 -2.17 -11.56 -7.79
N ASN A 381 -3.24 -10.99 -8.36
CA ASN A 381 -3.13 -10.09 -9.51
C ASN A 381 -2.36 -8.80 -9.16
N ILE A 382 -2.56 -8.25 -7.95
CA ILE A 382 -1.82 -7.08 -7.47
C ILE A 382 -0.35 -7.43 -7.21
N VAL A 383 -0.08 -8.54 -6.53
CA VAL A 383 1.29 -9.04 -6.27
C VAL A 383 2.05 -9.24 -7.58
N GLU A 384 1.42 -9.84 -8.60
CA GLU A 384 2.04 -10.05 -9.90
C GLU A 384 2.40 -8.72 -10.58
N VAL A 385 1.50 -7.73 -10.53
CA VAL A 385 1.75 -6.39 -11.08
C VAL A 385 2.86 -5.66 -10.32
N LEU A 386 2.90 -5.78 -8.99
CA LEU A 386 3.96 -5.19 -8.18
C LEU A 386 5.32 -5.84 -8.48
N ALA A 387 5.37 -7.18 -8.60
CA ALA A 387 6.58 -7.90 -9.00
C ALA A 387 7.07 -7.42 -10.38
N ASP A 388 6.16 -7.21 -11.33
CA ASP A 388 6.44 -6.65 -12.65
C ASP A 388 7.05 -5.23 -12.57
N LYS A 389 6.55 -4.39 -11.66
CA LYS A 389 7.07 -3.03 -11.43
C LYS A 389 8.43 -3.05 -10.75
N ILE A 390 8.61 -3.85 -9.70
CA ILE A 390 9.88 -4.06 -9.01
C ILE A 390 10.93 -4.53 -10.01
N ASN A 391 10.61 -5.49 -10.88
CA ASN A 391 11.53 -5.98 -11.91
C ASN A 391 11.97 -4.92 -12.93
N LYS A 392 11.16 -3.89 -13.17
CA LYS A 392 11.42 -2.86 -14.19
C LYS A 392 11.90 -1.53 -13.60
N ALA A 393 11.87 -1.38 -12.27
CA ALA A 393 12.23 -0.14 -11.59
C ALA A 393 13.72 0.19 -11.81
N SER A 394 14.03 1.33 -12.42
CA SER A 394 15.42 1.71 -12.74
C SER A 394 16.21 2.27 -11.55
N TRP A 395 15.52 2.57 -10.45
CA TRP A 395 16.11 3.15 -9.24
C TRP A 395 16.55 2.09 -8.22
N LEU A 396 16.08 0.86 -8.36
CA LEU A 396 16.54 -0.29 -7.57
C LEU A 396 17.83 -0.86 -8.17
N ASP A 397 18.85 -1.05 -7.33
CA ASP A 397 19.97 -1.93 -7.66
C ASP A 397 19.54 -3.40 -7.72
N ASN A 398 20.40 -4.28 -8.23
CA ASN A 398 20.05 -5.69 -8.46
C ASN A 398 19.81 -6.48 -7.18
N ASP A 399 20.55 -6.18 -6.11
CA ASP A 399 20.45 -6.90 -4.84
C ASP A 399 19.18 -6.49 -4.10
N THR A 400 18.92 -5.19 -4.00
CA THR A 400 17.69 -4.65 -3.41
C THR A 400 16.46 -5.12 -4.20
N ARG A 401 16.54 -5.18 -5.54
CA ARG A 401 15.46 -5.74 -6.39
C ARG A 401 15.17 -7.20 -6.05
N ARG A 402 16.21 -8.04 -5.91
CA ARG A 402 16.06 -9.45 -5.55
C ARG A 402 15.43 -9.60 -4.17
N SER A 403 15.90 -8.83 -3.19
CA SER A 403 15.34 -8.82 -1.83
C SER A 403 13.89 -8.35 -1.80
N ALA A 404 13.53 -7.32 -2.58
CA ALA A 404 12.16 -6.83 -2.67
C ALA A 404 11.21 -7.87 -3.27
N LEU A 405 11.65 -8.58 -4.32
CA LEU A 405 10.89 -9.69 -4.90
C LEU A 405 10.75 -10.86 -3.92
N ASN A 406 11.81 -11.17 -3.18
CA ASN A 406 11.79 -12.21 -2.15
C ASN A 406 10.81 -11.85 -1.03
N LYS A 407 10.82 -10.60 -0.55
CA LYS A 407 9.84 -10.12 0.44
C LYS A 407 8.41 -10.24 -0.09
N LEU A 408 8.18 -9.79 -1.32
CA LEU A 408 6.87 -9.83 -1.95
C LEU A 408 6.35 -11.27 -2.12
N SER A 409 7.21 -12.22 -2.51
CA SER A 409 6.80 -13.62 -2.69
C SER A 409 6.48 -14.35 -1.38
N HIS A 410 6.96 -13.83 -0.24
CA HIS A 410 6.67 -14.35 1.09
C HIS A 410 5.54 -13.59 1.80
N MET A 411 4.97 -12.55 1.16
CA MET A 411 3.87 -11.80 1.74
C MET A 411 2.62 -12.68 1.85
N LYS A 412 2.11 -12.82 3.07
CA LYS A 412 0.93 -13.61 3.40
C LYS A 412 -0.32 -12.76 3.34
N TYR A 413 -1.48 -13.41 3.34
CA TYR A 413 -2.77 -12.75 3.46
C TYR A 413 -3.71 -13.51 4.41
N SER A 414 -4.76 -12.84 4.87
CA SER A 414 -5.83 -13.41 5.69
C SER A 414 -7.12 -12.64 5.51
N PHE A 415 -8.19 -13.36 5.15
CA PHE A 415 -9.46 -12.79 4.76
C PHE A 415 -10.61 -13.30 5.62
N ALA A 416 -11.55 -12.38 5.90
CA ALA A 416 -12.69 -12.52 6.79
C ALA A 416 -12.35 -12.87 8.25
N TYR A 417 -12.02 -14.12 8.55
CA TYR A 417 -11.80 -14.62 9.90
C TYR A 417 -10.82 -15.80 9.92
N PRO A 418 -10.17 -16.12 11.07
CA PRO A 418 -9.22 -17.22 11.17
C PRO A 418 -9.86 -18.57 10.86
N GLU A 419 -9.12 -19.47 10.22
CA GLU A 419 -9.60 -20.83 9.89
C GLU A 419 -10.11 -21.60 11.10
N ASP A 420 -9.55 -21.31 12.29
CA ASP A 420 -9.94 -21.92 13.54
C ASP A 420 -11.15 -21.24 14.23
N LEU A 421 -11.84 -20.26 13.61
CA LEU A 421 -12.89 -19.47 14.26
C LEU A 421 -13.94 -20.35 14.97
N PHE A 422 -14.32 -21.45 14.32
CA PHE A 422 -15.33 -22.40 14.80
C PHE A 422 -14.74 -23.61 15.56
N ASP A 423 -13.45 -23.57 15.89
CA ASP A 423 -12.85 -24.51 16.83
C ASP A 423 -13.19 -24.07 18.27
N ASP A 424 -14.25 -24.67 18.80
CA ASP A 424 -14.74 -24.41 20.16
C ASP A 424 -13.72 -24.81 21.24
N THR A 425 -12.72 -25.66 20.93
CA THR A 425 -11.68 -26.05 21.91
C THR A 425 -10.73 -24.92 22.28
N LEU A 426 -10.70 -23.86 21.47
CA LEU A 426 -9.94 -22.62 21.73
C LEU A 426 -10.68 -21.66 22.68
N ILE A 427 -11.90 -21.98 23.08
CA ILE A 427 -12.67 -21.23 24.07
C ILE A 427 -12.54 -21.94 25.42
N SER A 428 -11.76 -21.36 26.31
CA SER A 428 -11.59 -21.88 27.67
C SER A 428 -12.89 -21.69 28.46
N GLU A 429 -13.58 -22.79 28.82
CA GLU A 429 -14.81 -22.76 29.61
C GLU A 429 -14.65 -22.01 30.96
N LYS A 430 -13.43 -22.04 31.53
CA LYS A 430 -13.11 -21.30 32.76
C LYS A 430 -13.13 -19.79 32.56
N ASP A 431 -12.85 -19.32 31.35
CA ASP A 431 -12.81 -17.90 31.00
C ASP A 431 -14.16 -17.38 30.46
N VAL A 432 -15.12 -18.27 30.18
CA VAL A 432 -16.45 -17.93 29.64
C VAL A 432 -17.61 -18.50 30.47
N THR A 433 -17.43 -18.58 31.79
CA THR A 433 -18.50 -18.99 32.70
C THR A 433 -19.74 -18.08 32.52
N PRO A 434 -20.95 -18.66 32.37
CA PRO A 434 -22.19 -17.91 32.21
C PRO A 434 -22.37 -16.82 33.27
N SER A 435 -23.03 -15.74 32.90
CA SER A 435 -23.44 -14.68 33.82
C SER A 435 -24.62 -15.16 34.66
N GLU A 436 -24.57 -14.88 35.96
CA GLU A 436 -25.70 -15.12 36.83
C GLU A 436 -26.74 -14.00 36.66
N PRO A 437 -28.06 -14.27 36.77
CA PRO A 437 -29.08 -13.23 36.64
C PRO A 437 -28.85 -12.03 37.57
N SER A 438 -28.38 -12.28 38.80
CA SER A 438 -28.06 -11.27 39.80
C SER A 438 -26.70 -10.58 39.64
N GLU A 439 -25.84 -11.06 38.72
CA GLU A 439 -24.54 -10.44 38.46
C GLU A 439 -24.74 -9.14 37.69
N HIS A 440 -24.44 -8.00 38.33
CA HIS A 440 -24.51 -6.69 37.69
C HIS A 440 -23.45 -6.56 36.57
N PHE A 441 -23.76 -5.78 35.52
CA PHE A 441 -22.86 -5.55 34.38
C PHE A 441 -21.40 -5.25 34.77
N ILE A 442 -21.18 -4.32 35.70
CA ILE A 442 -19.82 -3.93 36.15
C ILE A 442 -19.04 -5.11 36.74
N ALA A 443 -19.69 -5.98 37.50
CA ALA A 443 -19.06 -7.17 38.09
C ALA A 443 -18.68 -8.17 37.00
N LEU A 444 -19.60 -8.40 36.05
CA LEU A 444 -19.37 -9.23 34.87
C LEU A 444 -18.21 -8.71 34.02
N ALA A 445 -18.20 -7.41 33.69
CA ALA A 445 -17.14 -6.78 32.91
C ALA A 445 -15.78 -6.87 33.61
N SER A 446 -15.72 -6.60 34.91
CA SER A 446 -14.49 -6.75 35.72
C SER A 446 -13.97 -8.20 35.73
N ARG A 447 -14.86 -9.17 35.85
CA ARG A 447 -14.50 -10.60 35.80
C ARG A 447 -13.93 -11.00 34.44
N LEU A 448 -14.58 -10.61 33.34
CA LEU A 448 -14.11 -10.93 31.99
C LEU A 448 -12.77 -10.25 31.68
N CYS A 449 -12.62 -8.98 32.06
CA CYS A 449 -11.38 -8.24 31.88
C CYS A 449 -10.19 -8.93 32.56
N ARG A 450 -10.38 -9.43 33.79
CA ARG A 450 -9.34 -10.21 34.51
C ARG A 450 -9.00 -11.52 33.81
N SER A 451 -10.00 -12.26 33.32
CA SER A 451 -9.76 -13.49 32.53
C SER A 451 -8.98 -13.20 31.27
N ARG A 452 -9.38 -12.16 30.53
CA ARG A 452 -8.69 -11.71 29.32
C ARG A 452 -7.24 -11.34 29.59
N MET A 453 -6.97 -10.56 30.64
CA MET A 453 -5.62 -10.14 31.00
C MET A 453 -4.73 -11.31 31.41
N ARG A 454 -5.28 -12.29 32.12
CA ARG A 454 -4.57 -13.54 32.45
C ARG A 454 -4.13 -14.27 31.18
N SER A 455 -5.04 -14.45 30.22
CA SER A 455 -4.74 -15.09 28.92
C SER A 455 -3.77 -14.27 28.06
N TYR A 456 -3.87 -12.93 28.10
CA TYR A 456 -2.95 -12.04 27.38
C TYR A 456 -1.52 -12.15 27.90
N LEU A 457 -1.33 -12.12 29.23
CA LEU A 457 -0.02 -12.25 29.87
C LEU A 457 0.59 -13.65 29.66
N ALA A 458 -0.23 -14.71 29.62
CA ALA A 458 0.22 -16.07 29.38
C ALA A 458 0.89 -16.29 28.02
N LYS A 459 0.73 -15.36 27.06
CA LYS A 459 1.45 -15.39 25.77
C LYS A 459 2.97 -15.39 25.95
N MET A 460 3.48 -14.80 27.03
CA MET A 460 4.93 -14.77 27.29
C MET A 460 5.56 -16.14 27.51
N GLU A 461 4.80 -17.17 27.88
CA GLU A 461 5.32 -18.53 28.07
C GLU A 461 5.51 -19.29 26.75
N ASN A 462 4.72 -18.91 25.75
CA ASN A 462 4.59 -19.68 24.52
C ASN A 462 5.34 -18.98 23.38
N PRO A 463 5.88 -19.76 22.42
CA PRO A 463 6.34 -19.20 21.17
C PRO A 463 5.23 -18.39 20.49
N VAL A 464 5.62 -17.42 19.67
CA VAL A 464 4.67 -16.66 18.86
C VAL A 464 3.87 -17.63 17.99
N ASP A 465 2.55 -17.64 18.18
CA ASP A 465 1.67 -18.41 17.32
C ASP A 465 1.50 -17.69 15.98
N THR A 466 2.29 -18.13 15.00
CA THR A 466 2.25 -17.59 13.63
C THR A 466 0.93 -17.83 12.88
N LYS A 467 0.03 -18.67 13.42
CA LYS A 467 -1.31 -18.89 12.86
C LYS A 467 -2.36 -17.97 13.48
N ALA A 468 -2.15 -17.53 14.71
CA ALA A 468 -3.05 -16.59 15.38
C ALA A 468 -3.14 -15.29 14.58
N TRP A 469 -4.33 -14.71 14.55
CA TRP A 469 -4.56 -13.42 13.92
C TRP A 469 -4.21 -12.29 14.87
N SER A 470 -3.37 -11.36 14.41
CA SER A 470 -3.10 -10.11 15.13
C SER A 470 -4.22 -9.06 14.98
N ARG A 471 -5.16 -9.29 14.06
CA ARG A 471 -6.34 -8.43 13.86
C ARG A 471 -7.60 -9.15 14.29
N ARG A 472 -8.51 -8.41 14.92
CA ARG A 472 -9.79 -8.97 15.39
C ARG A 472 -10.72 -9.16 14.19
N PRO A 473 -11.44 -10.29 14.07
CA PRO A 473 -12.21 -10.58 12.86
C PRO A 473 -13.31 -9.56 12.54
N LEU A 474 -13.80 -8.82 13.52
CA LEU A 474 -14.86 -7.82 13.36
C LEU A 474 -14.37 -6.38 13.35
N SER A 475 -13.06 -6.12 13.43
CA SER A 475 -12.55 -4.76 13.23
C SER A 475 -12.89 -4.27 11.82
N VAL A 476 -13.27 -3.01 11.64
CA VAL A 476 -13.58 -2.44 10.32
C VAL A 476 -12.31 -1.81 9.73
N ASN A 477 -11.37 -2.65 9.28
CA ASN A 477 -10.16 -2.14 8.64
C ASN A 477 -9.46 -3.17 7.73
N GLY A 478 -8.74 -2.68 6.71
CA GLY A 478 -7.61 -3.39 6.11
C GLY A 478 -6.36 -3.17 6.97
N ALA A 479 -5.39 -4.07 6.94
CA ALA A 479 -4.12 -3.81 7.64
C ALA A 479 -2.96 -4.62 7.07
N ASN A 480 -1.78 -4.01 7.02
CA ASN A 480 -0.51 -4.71 6.91
C ASN A 480 0.13 -4.88 8.28
N MET A 481 0.30 -6.12 8.71
CA MET A 481 1.14 -6.45 9.86
C MET A 481 2.57 -6.65 9.36
N ILE A 482 3.37 -5.59 9.43
CA ILE A 482 4.73 -5.55 8.85
C ILE A 482 5.62 -6.66 9.43
N ALA A 483 5.53 -6.90 10.75
CA ALA A 483 6.27 -7.94 11.47
C ALA A 483 5.86 -9.38 11.09
N GLU A 484 4.70 -9.55 10.44
CA GLU A 484 4.24 -10.84 9.91
C GLU A 484 4.41 -10.94 8.40
N ASN A 485 4.80 -9.83 7.74
CA ASN A 485 4.73 -9.64 6.30
C ASN A 485 3.37 -10.10 5.75
N LYS A 486 2.27 -9.61 6.35
CA LYS A 486 0.93 -10.16 6.13
C LYS A 486 -0.15 -9.09 6.01
N VAL A 487 -1.01 -9.24 5.00
CA VAL A 487 -2.17 -8.36 4.75
C VAL A 487 -3.46 -8.99 5.29
N TYR A 488 -4.26 -8.21 6.02
CA TYR A 488 -5.52 -8.62 6.62
C TYR A 488 -6.69 -7.85 6.00
N PHE A 489 -7.76 -8.57 5.64
CA PHE A 489 -9.10 -8.00 5.44
C PHE A 489 -10.08 -8.76 6.32
N THR A 490 -10.56 -8.12 7.37
CA THR A 490 -11.43 -8.70 8.39
C THR A 490 -12.88 -8.81 7.91
N ALA A 491 -13.69 -9.64 8.55
CA ALA A 491 -15.12 -9.78 8.26
C ALA A 491 -15.88 -8.47 8.50
N GLY A 492 -15.38 -7.62 9.41
CA GLY A 492 -15.92 -6.29 9.68
C GLY A 492 -15.87 -5.35 8.46
N ILE A 493 -14.76 -5.33 7.70
CA ILE A 493 -14.62 -4.45 6.53
C ILE A 493 -15.34 -4.99 5.27
N LEU A 494 -15.57 -6.30 5.20
CA LEU A 494 -16.11 -6.99 4.01
C LEU A 494 -17.64 -6.88 3.90
N GLN A 495 -18.14 -5.65 3.85
CA GLN A 495 -19.55 -5.34 3.66
C GLN A 495 -19.75 -3.96 3.00
N PRO A 496 -20.98 -3.61 2.59
CA PRO A 496 -21.28 -2.33 1.98
C PRO A 496 -20.91 -1.13 2.88
N PRO A 497 -20.46 -0.01 2.32
CA PRO A 497 -20.27 0.27 0.88
C PRO A 497 -18.92 -0.18 0.30
N LEU A 498 -18.06 -0.89 1.05
CA LEU A 498 -16.72 -1.26 0.59
C LEU A 498 -16.69 -2.56 -0.20
N TYR A 499 -17.43 -3.58 0.24
CA TYR A 499 -17.52 -4.87 -0.43
C TYR A 499 -18.97 -5.25 -0.70
N PHE A 500 -19.23 -5.68 -1.93
CA PHE A 500 -20.50 -6.25 -2.35
C PHE A 500 -20.22 -7.56 -3.08
N PRO A 501 -20.94 -8.65 -2.78
CA PRO A 501 -20.85 -9.87 -3.56
C PRO A 501 -21.53 -9.67 -4.93
N ASN A 502 -21.14 -10.45 -5.94
CA ASN A 502 -21.81 -10.51 -7.24
C ASN A 502 -21.91 -9.17 -8.02
N VAL A 503 -20.91 -8.29 -7.89
CA VAL A 503 -20.83 -7.03 -8.66
C VAL A 503 -19.71 -7.08 -9.71
N PRO A 504 -19.72 -6.19 -10.72
CA PRO A 504 -18.66 -6.14 -11.72
C PRO A 504 -17.25 -5.97 -11.11
N ASP A 505 -16.24 -6.51 -11.78
CA ASP A 505 -14.87 -6.56 -11.26
C ASP A 505 -14.29 -5.15 -11.12
N TYR A 506 -14.59 -4.22 -12.04
CA TYR A 506 -14.13 -2.83 -11.88
C TYR A 506 -14.55 -2.19 -10.56
N VAL A 507 -15.70 -2.56 -9.98
CA VAL A 507 -16.14 -2.03 -8.68
C VAL A 507 -15.28 -2.64 -7.58
N THR A 508 -15.13 -3.96 -7.57
CA THR A 508 -14.39 -4.67 -6.52
C THR A 508 -12.90 -4.29 -6.53
N TYR A 509 -12.29 -4.17 -7.71
CA TYR A 509 -10.90 -3.73 -7.84
C TYR A 509 -10.71 -2.26 -7.44
N ALA A 510 -11.68 -1.38 -7.72
CA ALA A 510 -11.61 0.04 -7.37
C ALA A 510 -11.91 0.33 -5.89
N THR A 511 -12.56 -0.60 -5.20
CA THR A 511 -12.89 -0.51 -3.77
C THR A 511 -11.89 -1.32 -2.97
N VAL A 512 -12.17 -2.61 -2.74
CA VAL A 512 -11.32 -3.53 -1.99
C VAL A 512 -9.94 -3.69 -2.61
N GLY A 513 -9.83 -3.76 -3.95
CA GLY A 513 -8.54 -3.91 -4.61
C GLY A 513 -7.59 -2.73 -4.40
N VAL A 514 -8.12 -1.50 -4.30
CA VAL A 514 -7.30 -0.30 -4.01
C VAL A 514 -6.80 -0.34 -2.57
N ILE A 515 -7.67 -0.65 -1.61
CA ILE A 515 -7.27 -0.84 -0.20
C ILE A 515 -6.23 -1.97 -0.12
N MET A 516 -6.41 -3.06 -0.87
CA MET A 516 -5.48 -4.18 -0.83
C MET A 516 -4.12 -3.83 -1.42
N GLY A 517 -4.09 -3.05 -2.50
CA GLY A 517 -2.85 -2.50 -3.04
C GLY A 517 -2.16 -1.53 -2.08
N HIS A 518 -2.94 -0.76 -1.32
CA HIS A 518 -2.46 0.13 -0.27
C HIS A 518 -1.81 -0.69 0.86
N GLU A 519 -2.50 -1.70 1.40
CA GLU A 519 -1.94 -2.58 2.44
C GLU A 519 -0.68 -3.34 1.97
N ILE A 520 -0.65 -3.83 0.73
CA ILE A 520 0.56 -4.48 0.19
C ILE A 520 1.73 -3.49 0.17
N MET A 521 1.47 -2.21 -0.13
CA MET A 521 2.50 -1.20 -0.23
C MET A 521 3.06 -0.77 1.14
N HIS A 522 2.32 -0.93 2.24
CA HIS A 522 2.90 -0.76 3.58
C HIS A 522 4.07 -1.68 3.85
N GLY A 523 4.15 -2.85 3.19
CA GLY A 523 5.35 -3.69 3.24
C GLY A 523 6.61 -3.06 2.62
N PHE A 524 6.48 -1.98 1.85
CA PHE A 524 7.55 -1.37 1.05
C PHE A 524 7.63 0.16 1.18
N ASP A 525 6.83 0.77 2.06
CA ASP A 525 6.84 2.21 2.33
C ASP A 525 8.06 2.65 3.17
N ASN A 526 8.07 3.88 3.68
CA ASN A 526 9.19 4.39 4.49
C ASN A 526 9.43 3.63 5.81
N SER A 527 8.42 2.91 6.31
CA SER A 527 8.48 2.11 7.54
C SER A 527 8.68 0.63 7.22
N GLY A 528 7.80 0.04 6.41
CA GLY A 528 7.85 -1.40 6.13
C GLY A 528 9.05 -1.84 5.31
N ARG A 529 9.71 -0.95 4.55
CA ARG A 529 10.98 -1.28 3.89
C ARG A 529 12.09 -1.72 4.85
N LYS A 530 11.97 -1.43 6.15
CA LYS A 530 12.96 -1.80 7.18
C LYS A 530 12.82 -3.25 7.66
N TYR A 531 11.77 -3.95 7.23
CA TYR A 531 11.50 -5.32 7.61
C TYR A 531 11.72 -6.25 6.42
N ASP A 532 12.31 -7.42 6.66
CA ASP A 532 12.61 -8.39 5.62
C ASP A 532 11.42 -9.31 5.28
N GLU A 533 11.66 -10.35 4.49
CA GLU A 533 10.65 -11.30 4.02
C GLU A 533 9.96 -12.10 5.13
N VAL A 534 10.61 -12.26 6.29
CA VAL A 534 10.08 -12.95 7.46
C VAL A 534 9.65 -11.98 8.55
N GLY A 535 9.65 -10.67 8.28
CA GLY A 535 9.21 -9.63 9.21
C GLY A 535 10.26 -9.25 10.26
N ARG A 536 11.55 -9.54 10.03
CA ARG A 536 12.63 -9.07 10.91
C ARG A 536 13.10 -7.68 10.54
N GLU A 537 13.31 -6.82 11.53
CA GLU A 537 13.88 -5.49 11.29
C GLU A 537 15.37 -5.60 10.92
N ARG A 538 15.72 -5.22 9.69
CA ARG A 538 17.09 -5.11 9.19
C ARG A 538 17.16 -4.18 7.99
N ASP A 539 18.27 -3.45 7.84
CA ASP A 539 18.50 -2.71 6.61
C ASP A 539 18.99 -3.65 5.50
N TRP A 540 18.09 -3.98 4.56
CA TRP A 540 18.39 -4.82 3.40
C TRP A 540 18.50 -4.01 2.10
N TRP A 541 18.52 -2.68 2.20
CA TRP A 541 18.69 -1.77 1.06
C TRP A 541 20.11 -1.23 1.05
N THR A 542 20.64 -1.00 -0.14
CA THR A 542 21.88 -0.22 -0.26
C THR A 542 21.61 1.25 0.07
N SER A 543 22.62 1.97 0.57
CA SER A 543 22.49 3.40 0.86
C SER A 543 22.10 4.22 -0.38
N GLU A 544 22.56 3.82 -1.57
CA GLU A 544 22.18 4.45 -2.84
C GLU A 544 20.69 4.27 -3.15
N THR A 545 20.15 3.06 -2.98
CA THR A 545 18.73 2.79 -3.20
C THR A 545 17.86 3.51 -2.17
N SER A 546 18.29 3.56 -0.91
CA SER A 546 17.62 4.34 0.14
C SER A 546 17.55 5.83 -0.18
N GLN A 547 18.64 6.42 -0.70
CA GLN A 547 18.62 7.83 -1.13
C GLN A 547 17.68 8.05 -2.32
N LYS A 548 17.74 7.19 -3.35
CA LYS A 548 16.85 7.31 -4.52
C LYS A 548 15.38 7.16 -4.17
N PHE A 549 15.06 6.29 -3.21
CA PHE A 549 13.71 6.17 -2.71
C PHE A 549 13.27 7.46 -2.03
N LYS A 550 14.10 8.00 -1.14
CA LYS A 550 13.85 9.29 -0.49
C LYS A 550 13.59 10.39 -1.52
N ASP A 551 14.47 10.55 -2.52
CA ASP A 551 14.34 11.57 -3.55
C ASP A 551 13.02 11.44 -4.34
N LYS A 552 12.55 10.19 -4.55
CA LYS A 552 11.27 9.93 -5.20
C LYS A 552 10.08 10.21 -4.29
N THR A 553 10.17 9.86 -3.02
CA THR A 553 9.09 10.04 -2.05
C THR A 553 8.95 11.49 -1.59
N ASP A 554 10.02 12.28 -1.62
CA ASP A 554 10.00 13.73 -1.37
C ASP A 554 9.00 14.45 -2.30
N CYS A 555 8.76 13.91 -3.50
CA CYS A 555 7.72 14.42 -4.40
C CYS A 555 6.32 14.38 -3.78
N TYR A 556 5.98 13.30 -3.06
CA TYR A 556 4.69 13.19 -2.38
C TYR A 556 4.65 14.14 -1.19
N VAL A 557 5.72 14.22 -0.38
CA VAL A 557 5.82 15.19 0.73
C VAL A 557 5.49 16.60 0.23
N ASP A 558 6.11 17.02 -0.88
CA ASP A 558 5.89 18.32 -1.50
C ASP A 558 4.45 18.52 -2.01
N GLN A 559 3.80 17.48 -2.55
CA GLN A 559 2.42 17.57 -3.03
C GLN A 559 1.44 17.76 -1.89
N TYR A 560 1.56 16.98 -0.82
CA TYR A 560 0.65 17.05 0.32
C TYR A 560 0.86 18.32 1.15
N ASN A 561 2.11 18.78 1.31
CA ASN A 561 2.39 20.07 1.96
C ASN A 561 1.72 21.26 1.26
N LYS A 562 1.58 21.22 -0.07
CA LYS A 562 0.89 22.27 -0.83
C LYS A 562 -0.61 22.31 -0.60
N GLU A 563 -1.19 21.21 -0.15
CA GLU A 563 -2.60 21.13 0.26
C GLU A 563 -2.78 21.45 1.75
N GLY A 564 -1.74 21.93 2.45
CA GLY A 564 -1.79 22.26 3.87
C GLY A 564 -1.74 21.05 4.80
N ILE A 565 -1.38 19.87 4.29
CA ILE A 565 -1.30 18.62 5.05
C ILE A 565 0.16 18.28 5.29
N ASN A 566 0.51 17.80 6.49
CA ASN A 566 1.88 17.41 6.80
C ASN A 566 2.30 16.16 6.01
N GLY A 567 2.89 16.38 4.84
CA GLY A 567 3.26 15.32 3.91
C GLY A 567 4.36 14.40 4.42
N LYS A 568 5.12 14.82 5.45
CA LYS A 568 6.15 13.99 6.09
C LYS A 568 5.54 13.04 7.11
N LEU A 569 4.58 13.52 7.91
CA LEU A 569 3.84 12.71 8.88
C LEU A 569 3.11 11.58 8.16
N GLY A 570 2.28 11.92 7.16
CA GLY A 570 1.49 10.93 6.40
C GLY A 570 2.21 10.23 5.25
N LEU A 571 3.55 10.23 5.19
CA LEU A 571 4.26 9.75 4.00
C LEU A 571 3.96 8.28 3.67
N GLY A 572 3.81 7.42 4.70
CA GLY A 572 3.48 6.00 4.52
C GLY A 572 2.13 5.82 3.82
N GLU A 573 1.10 6.45 4.38
CA GLU A 573 -0.26 6.50 3.82
C GLU A 573 -0.31 7.07 2.40
N ASN A 574 0.41 8.16 2.17
CA ASN A 574 0.48 8.82 0.86
C ASN A 574 1.09 7.90 -0.20
N ILE A 575 2.13 7.15 0.16
CA ILE A 575 2.74 6.12 -0.70
C ILE A 575 1.74 4.97 -0.94
N GLY A 576 1.11 4.47 0.12
CA GLY A 576 0.10 3.42 0.08
C GLY A 576 -1.04 3.75 -0.89
N ASP A 577 -1.60 4.96 -0.80
CA ASP A 577 -2.68 5.42 -1.65
C ASP A 577 -2.32 5.54 -3.12
N ASN A 578 -1.26 6.28 -3.41
CA ASN A 578 -0.88 6.59 -4.77
C ASN A 578 -0.46 5.32 -5.52
N ILE A 579 0.25 4.43 -4.84
CA ILE A 579 0.74 3.20 -5.45
C ILE A 579 -0.33 2.11 -5.42
N GLY A 580 -1.06 1.96 -4.33
CA GLY A 580 -2.16 1.02 -4.19
C GLY A 580 -3.21 1.20 -5.26
N MET A 581 -3.63 2.46 -5.51
CA MET A 581 -4.53 2.79 -6.61
C MET A 581 -3.96 2.39 -7.98
N LYS A 582 -2.66 2.68 -8.21
CA LYS A 582 -2.00 2.33 -9.47
C LYS A 582 -1.88 0.80 -9.65
N LEU A 583 -1.57 0.08 -8.59
CA LEU A 583 -1.46 -1.38 -8.58
C LEU A 583 -2.81 -2.03 -8.86
N ALA A 584 -3.86 -1.62 -8.17
CA ALA A 584 -5.21 -2.13 -8.35
C ALA A 584 -5.73 -1.88 -9.78
N TYR A 585 -5.52 -0.67 -10.31
CA TYR A 585 -5.90 -0.36 -11.68
C TYR A 585 -5.16 -1.23 -12.70
N ASP A 586 -3.83 -1.35 -12.58
CA ASP A 586 -3.03 -2.16 -13.49
C ASP A 586 -3.38 -3.66 -13.39
N ALA A 587 -3.65 -4.14 -12.17
CA ALA A 587 -4.10 -5.52 -11.91
C ALA A 587 -5.46 -5.78 -12.57
N TYR A 588 -6.40 -4.85 -12.45
CA TYR A 588 -7.70 -4.92 -13.11
C TYR A 588 -7.57 -4.94 -14.65
N LYS A 589 -6.73 -4.07 -15.24
CA LYS A 589 -6.51 -4.07 -16.70
C LYS A 589 -5.89 -5.39 -17.16
N LYS A 590 -4.97 -5.96 -16.40
CA LYS A 590 -4.35 -7.26 -16.68
C LYS A 590 -5.36 -8.41 -16.58
N HIS A 591 -6.15 -8.43 -15.51
CA HIS A 591 -7.26 -9.37 -15.30
C HIS A 591 -8.22 -9.39 -16.50
N ARG A 592 -8.66 -8.20 -16.94
CA ARG A 592 -9.50 -8.06 -18.12
C ARG A 592 -8.85 -8.57 -19.40
N ALA A 593 -7.57 -8.27 -19.61
CA ALA A 593 -6.84 -8.76 -20.78
C ALA A 593 -6.76 -10.29 -20.80
N ASN A 594 -6.50 -10.92 -19.64
CA ASN A 594 -6.41 -12.38 -19.50
C ASN A 594 -7.76 -13.08 -19.77
N ARG A 595 -8.88 -12.41 -19.49
CA ARG A 595 -10.24 -12.90 -19.82
C ARG A 595 -10.70 -12.49 -21.23
N GLY A 596 -9.77 -12.17 -22.13
CA GLY A 596 -10.07 -11.83 -23.52
C GLY A 596 -10.87 -10.54 -23.69
N TYR A 597 -10.82 -9.63 -22.70
CA TYR A 597 -11.63 -8.41 -22.63
C TYR A 597 -13.15 -8.67 -22.70
N ALA A 598 -13.61 -9.83 -22.22
CA ALA A 598 -15.03 -10.13 -22.10
C ALA A 598 -15.79 -8.91 -21.51
N PRO A 599 -16.89 -8.45 -22.13
CA PRO A 599 -17.60 -7.27 -21.65
C PRO A 599 -18.12 -7.50 -20.23
N GLU A 600 -17.82 -6.62 -19.29
CA GLU A 600 -18.46 -6.67 -17.97
C GLU A 600 -19.80 -5.93 -18.03
N PRO A 601 -20.81 -6.29 -17.21
CA PRO A 601 -22.06 -5.56 -17.24
C PRO A 601 -21.89 -4.13 -16.68
N ALA A 602 -22.58 -3.18 -17.29
CA ALA A 602 -22.68 -1.81 -16.78
C ALA A 602 -23.50 -1.80 -15.48
N LEU A 603 -23.21 -0.89 -14.56
CA LEU A 603 -24.15 -0.56 -13.50
C LEU A 603 -25.40 0.12 -14.12
N PRO A 604 -26.61 -0.08 -13.56
CA PRO A 604 -27.81 0.58 -14.05
C PRO A 604 -27.62 2.10 -14.12
N ARG A 605 -28.07 2.75 -15.21
CA ARG A 605 -27.88 4.19 -15.48
C ARG A 605 -26.45 4.63 -15.80
N PHE A 606 -25.49 3.71 -15.90
CA PHE A 606 -24.11 3.96 -16.29
C PHE A 606 -23.72 3.28 -17.61
N GLU A 607 -24.70 2.91 -18.44
CA GLU A 607 -24.51 2.22 -19.71
C GLU A 607 -23.71 3.05 -20.72
N GLN A 608 -23.72 4.39 -20.56
CA GLN A 608 -22.97 5.34 -21.39
C GLN A 608 -21.58 5.66 -20.84
N SER A 609 -21.19 5.11 -19.69
CA SER A 609 -19.85 5.27 -19.14
C SER A 609 -18.90 4.23 -19.75
N THR A 610 -17.61 4.45 -19.58
CA THR A 610 -16.59 3.44 -19.82
C THR A 610 -16.25 2.71 -18.53
N VAL A 611 -15.69 1.51 -18.67
CA VAL A 611 -15.11 0.77 -17.56
C VAL A 611 -14.09 1.59 -16.75
N ASP A 612 -13.24 2.36 -17.43
CA ASP A 612 -12.20 3.15 -16.76
C ASP A 612 -12.82 4.34 -16.00
N GLU A 613 -13.83 5.00 -16.57
CA GLU A 613 -14.64 6.01 -15.85
C GLU A 613 -15.30 5.42 -14.60
N MET A 614 -15.86 4.21 -14.71
CA MET A 614 -16.52 3.54 -13.58
C MET A 614 -15.54 3.09 -12.49
N PHE A 615 -14.32 2.69 -12.87
CA PHE A 615 -13.27 2.38 -11.90
C PHE A 615 -12.95 3.59 -11.03
N PHE A 616 -12.65 4.75 -11.64
CA PHE A 616 -12.34 5.97 -10.88
C PHE A 616 -13.53 6.49 -10.08
N LEU A 617 -14.76 6.36 -10.61
CA LEU A 617 -15.97 6.73 -9.88
C LEU A 617 -16.17 5.87 -8.63
N SER A 618 -15.93 4.57 -8.76
CA SER A 618 -16.07 3.61 -7.66
C SER A 618 -15.04 3.88 -6.57
N TYR A 619 -13.78 4.14 -6.95
CA TYR A 619 -12.70 4.55 -6.05
C TYR A 619 -13.06 5.83 -5.27
N ALA A 620 -13.49 6.89 -5.97
CA ALA A 620 -13.77 8.15 -5.31
C ALA A 620 -14.94 8.06 -4.31
N ASN A 621 -15.92 7.18 -4.55
CA ASN A 621 -17.03 6.96 -3.63
C ASN A 621 -16.64 6.29 -2.30
N VAL A 622 -15.47 5.64 -2.23
CA VAL A 622 -14.92 5.09 -0.98
C VAL A 622 -14.43 6.21 -0.06
N TRP A 623 -13.95 7.31 -0.63
CA TRP A 623 -13.30 8.40 0.10
C TRP A 623 -14.18 9.64 0.22
N CYS A 624 -15.47 9.56 -0.11
CA CYS A 624 -16.40 10.65 0.15
C CYS A 624 -16.57 10.84 1.66
N GLN A 625 -16.51 12.10 2.08
CA GLN A 625 -16.69 12.52 3.46
C GLN A 625 -17.75 13.63 3.55
N GLY A 626 -18.56 13.58 4.59
CA GLY A 626 -19.45 14.64 5.02
C GLY A 626 -18.70 15.71 5.83
N PRO A 627 -19.35 16.82 6.19
CA PRO A 627 -18.75 17.82 7.06
C PRO A 627 -18.45 17.24 8.45
N ASP A 628 -17.21 17.43 8.92
CA ASP A 628 -16.78 17.15 10.29
C ASP A 628 -15.88 18.29 10.81
N ASP A 629 -16.46 19.14 11.66
CA ASP A 629 -15.75 20.29 12.25
C ASP A 629 -14.70 19.85 13.31
N GLU A 630 -14.80 18.64 13.86
CA GLU A 630 -13.84 18.11 14.86
C GLU A 630 -12.56 17.59 14.19
N MET A 631 -12.68 16.95 13.02
CA MET A 631 -11.51 16.45 12.27
C MET A 631 -10.59 17.59 11.80
N ALA A 632 -11.13 18.78 11.55
CA ALA A 632 -10.31 19.95 11.19
C ALA A 632 -9.25 20.28 12.27
N ASN A 633 -9.54 19.97 13.54
CA ASN A 633 -8.60 20.14 14.65
C ASN A 633 -7.70 18.91 14.90
N ALA A 634 -8.12 17.71 14.47
CA ALA A 634 -7.39 16.45 14.65
C ALA A 634 -6.34 16.16 13.55
N GLN A 635 -6.39 16.85 12.41
CA GLN A 635 -5.47 16.67 11.28
C GLN A 635 -3.98 16.87 11.60
N ASN A 636 -3.63 17.47 12.75
CA ASN A 636 -2.24 17.67 13.14
C ASN A 636 -1.56 16.39 13.66
N ASP A 637 -2.33 15.41 14.13
CA ASP A 637 -1.82 14.17 14.74
C ASP A 637 -2.16 12.90 13.94
N ASP A 638 -3.06 12.99 12.95
CA ASP A 638 -3.42 11.86 12.07
C ASP A 638 -2.44 11.77 10.88
N GLU A 639 -1.92 10.57 10.64
CA GLU A 639 -1.08 10.28 9.48
C GLU A 639 -1.88 10.16 8.18
N HIS A 640 -3.19 9.92 8.26
CA HIS A 640 -4.04 9.77 7.09
C HIS A 640 -4.50 11.14 6.56
N PRO A 641 -4.31 11.43 5.27
CA PRO A 641 -4.89 12.62 4.66
C PRO A 641 -6.42 12.50 4.58
N PRO A 642 -7.16 13.62 4.60
CA PRO A 642 -8.61 13.64 4.40
C PRO A 642 -9.02 12.98 3.09
N GLY A 643 -10.21 12.37 3.05
CA GLY A 643 -10.74 11.67 1.88
C GLY A 643 -10.78 12.53 0.61
N SER A 644 -11.10 13.83 0.72
CA SER A 644 -11.03 14.77 -0.40
C SER A 644 -9.62 14.88 -1.01
N THR A 645 -8.59 14.87 -0.16
CA THR A 645 -7.19 14.90 -0.58
C THR A 645 -6.77 13.57 -1.19
N ARG A 646 -7.19 12.44 -0.60
CA ARG A 646 -6.98 11.09 -1.16
C ARG A 646 -7.52 11.03 -2.58
N ILE A 647 -8.77 11.47 -2.81
CA ILE A 647 -9.37 11.54 -4.16
C ILE A 647 -8.54 12.43 -5.08
N LYS A 648 -8.22 13.65 -4.64
CA LYS A 648 -7.57 14.68 -5.48
C LYS A 648 -6.16 14.29 -5.89
N ILE A 649 -5.25 14.08 -4.93
CA ILE A 649 -3.82 13.90 -5.22
C ILE A 649 -3.58 12.57 -5.94
N VAL A 650 -4.25 11.50 -5.53
CA VAL A 650 -4.10 10.19 -6.17
C VAL A 650 -4.56 10.25 -7.62
N ALA A 651 -5.73 10.85 -7.90
CA ALA A 651 -6.21 11.02 -9.27
C ALA A 651 -5.27 11.92 -10.11
N GLN A 652 -4.75 13.00 -9.52
CA GLN A 652 -3.76 13.87 -10.17
C GLN A 652 -2.48 13.13 -10.57
N ASN A 653 -2.05 12.14 -9.78
CA ASN A 653 -0.85 11.34 -10.09
C ASN A 653 -1.12 10.20 -11.10
N MET A 654 -2.38 9.86 -11.36
CA MET A 654 -2.77 8.87 -12.36
C MET A 654 -2.83 9.51 -13.76
N LYS A 655 -2.04 9.02 -14.71
CA LYS A 655 -2.14 9.45 -16.12
C LYS A 655 -3.43 8.93 -16.75
N GLU A 656 -3.77 7.71 -16.37
CA GLU A 656 -4.94 6.97 -16.85
C GLU A 656 -6.24 7.64 -16.41
N PHE A 657 -6.26 8.32 -15.26
CA PHE A 657 -7.40 9.15 -14.82
C PHE A 657 -7.67 10.29 -15.82
N GLY A 658 -6.64 11.09 -16.13
CA GLY A 658 -6.77 12.19 -17.08
C GLY A 658 -7.13 11.72 -18.50
N GLU A 659 -6.75 10.49 -18.88
CA GLU A 659 -7.15 9.87 -20.14
C GLU A 659 -8.60 9.39 -20.13
N ALA A 660 -9.03 8.73 -19.05
CA ALA A 660 -10.39 8.21 -18.88
C ALA A 660 -11.42 9.33 -18.90
N LEU A 661 -11.17 10.42 -18.17
CA LEU A 661 -12.08 11.59 -18.11
C LEU A 661 -11.78 12.64 -19.19
N ARG A 662 -10.76 12.41 -20.02
CA ARG A 662 -10.33 13.32 -21.11
C ARG A 662 -9.98 14.72 -20.61
N CYS A 663 -9.40 14.82 -19.43
CA CYS A 663 -9.01 16.09 -18.86
C CYS A 663 -7.91 16.77 -19.67
N PRO A 664 -8.06 18.07 -20.01
CA PRO A 664 -7.02 18.83 -20.69
C PRO A 664 -5.69 18.76 -19.94
N LYS A 665 -4.58 18.82 -20.68
CA LYS A 665 -3.26 18.95 -20.04
C LYS A 665 -3.22 20.25 -19.23
N LYS A 666 -2.62 20.21 -18.05
CA LYS A 666 -2.56 21.33 -17.09
C LYS A 666 -3.90 21.70 -16.46
N ALA A 667 -4.97 20.95 -16.69
CA ALA A 667 -6.18 21.07 -15.87
C ALA A 667 -5.83 20.76 -14.40
N THR A 668 -6.62 21.26 -13.46
CA THR A 668 -6.40 21.06 -12.02
C THR A 668 -6.26 19.59 -11.67
N MET A 669 -7.12 18.72 -12.22
CA MET A 669 -7.06 17.27 -12.00
C MET A 669 -6.12 16.53 -12.97
N ASN A 670 -5.42 17.23 -13.87
CA ASN A 670 -4.43 16.65 -14.77
C ASN A 670 -3.15 17.51 -14.87
N PRO A 671 -2.41 17.67 -13.76
CA PRO A 671 -1.19 18.46 -13.73
C PRO A 671 -0.08 17.82 -14.56
N GLU A 672 0.87 18.63 -15.03
CA GLU A 672 2.03 18.14 -15.79
C GLU A 672 3.02 17.37 -14.90
N LYS A 673 3.27 17.84 -13.68
CA LYS A 673 4.13 17.16 -12.70
C LYS A 673 3.28 16.15 -11.93
N LYS A 674 3.57 14.86 -12.12
CA LYS A 674 2.96 13.74 -11.40
C LYS A 674 4.04 12.99 -10.62
N CYS A 675 3.78 12.66 -9.37
CA CYS A 675 4.67 11.86 -8.55
C CYS A 675 4.47 10.37 -8.87
N SER A 676 5.56 9.59 -8.87
CA SER A 676 5.51 8.15 -9.12
C SER A 676 6.82 7.46 -8.71
N LEU A 677 6.70 6.34 -8.01
CA LEU A 677 7.85 5.47 -7.72
C LEU A 677 8.30 4.64 -8.93
N TRP A 678 7.42 4.39 -9.90
CA TRP A 678 7.63 3.41 -10.96
C TRP A 678 7.97 4.03 -12.32
N SER A 679 8.24 5.33 -12.35
CA SER A 679 8.61 6.08 -13.55
C SER A 679 9.81 5.44 -14.25
N LYS A 680 9.62 5.13 -15.54
CA LYS A 680 10.66 4.58 -16.41
C LYS A 680 11.67 5.69 -16.73
N CYS A 681 12.94 5.49 -16.39
CA CYS A 681 14.00 6.34 -16.94
C CYS A 681 14.15 6.00 -18.43
N LEU A 682 13.67 6.88 -19.32
CA LEU A 682 13.64 6.60 -20.76
C LEU A 682 15.00 6.82 -21.44
N VAL A 683 15.98 7.48 -20.80
CA VAL A 683 17.39 7.57 -21.23
C VAL A 683 18.29 7.88 -20.00
N ARG A 684 19.35 7.10 -19.75
CA ARG A 684 20.44 7.50 -18.83
C ARG A 684 21.36 8.48 -19.56
N GLY A 685 21.14 9.78 -19.39
CA GLY A 685 22.06 10.83 -19.82
C GLY A 685 22.73 11.44 -18.60
N GLY A 686 24.00 11.11 -18.35
CA GLY A 686 24.73 11.68 -17.21
C GLY A 686 24.96 13.18 -17.40
N SER A 687 24.37 14.01 -16.53
CA SER A 687 24.81 15.38 -16.29
C SER A 687 25.66 15.41 -15.01
N GLN A 688 26.66 16.28 -14.95
CA GLN A 688 27.68 16.31 -13.90
C GLN A 688 27.21 16.85 -12.53
N ASP A 689 25.92 17.21 -12.38
CA ASP A 689 25.46 17.97 -11.22
C ASP A 689 24.31 17.29 -10.43
N GLY A 690 24.14 15.97 -10.55
CA GLY A 690 23.25 15.22 -9.65
C GLY A 690 21.75 15.52 -9.77
N ILE A 691 21.30 16.11 -10.90
CA ILE A 691 19.88 16.29 -11.19
C ILE A 691 19.46 15.30 -12.28
N ASP A 692 18.62 14.32 -11.90
CA ASP A 692 17.94 13.43 -12.84
C ASP A 692 16.92 14.25 -13.66
N LEU A 693 17.32 14.70 -14.84
CA LEU A 693 16.47 15.43 -15.78
C LEU A 693 15.55 14.45 -16.53
N CYS A 694 14.30 14.32 -16.07
CA CYS A 694 13.25 13.62 -16.78
C CYS A 694 12.77 14.44 -18.00
N ILE A 695 13.37 14.22 -19.17
CA ILE A 695 12.92 14.90 -20.41
C ILE A 695 11.57 14.32 -20.84
N VAL A 696 10.51 15.11 -20.69
CA VAL A 696 9.22 14.89 -21.36
C VAL A 696 9.44 15.08 -22.86
N GLN A 697 9.12 14.07 -23.66
CA GLN A 697 9.27 14.13 -25.11
C GLN A 697 8.25 15.12 -25.70
N VAL A 698 8.65 16.39 -25.86
CA VAL A 698 7.85 17.39 -26.59
C VAL A 698 8.06 17.19 -28.09
N LYS A 699 6.99 16.79 -28.77
CA LYS A 699 6.97 16.58 -30.22
C LYS A 699 6.83 17.93 -30.92
N VAL A 700 7.93 18.54 -31.35
CA VAL A 700 7.89 19.73 -32.22
C VAL A 700 7.92 19.28 -33.68
N SER A 701 6.81 19.47 -34.39
CA SER A 701 6.74 19.27 -35.84
C SER A 701 7.22 20.54 -36.56
N ARG A 702 8.37 20.48 -37.24
CA ARG A 702 8.69 21.40 -38.34
C ARG A 702 9.01 20.61 -39.59
N SER A 703 8.23 20.87 -40.64
CA SER A 703 8.44 20.37 -42.00
C SER A 703 9.43 21.27 -42.74
N TRP A 704 10.46 20.68 -43.35
CA TRP A 704 11.26 21.34 -44.38
C TRP A 704 10.89 20.75 -45.74
N ARG A 705 10.45 21.59 -46.69
CA ARG A 705 10.37 21.23 -48.12
C ARG A 705 11.73 21.52 -48.76
N LYS A 706 12.23 20.60 -49.58
CA LYS A 706 13.21 20.91 -50.65
C LYS A 706 12.51 20.67 -52.00
N PRO A 707 12.47 21.64 -52.94
CA PRO A 707 11.95 21.43 -54.30
C PRO A 707 12.99 20.76 -55.20
N GLY A 708 12.55 19.93 -56.17
CA GLY A 708 13.36 19.67 -57.37
C GLY A 708 13.54 18.22 -57.87
N TRP A 709 12.60 17.29 -57.69
CA TRP A 709 12.65 15.99 -58.39
C TRP A 709 11.30 15.66 -59.04
N ASP A 710 11.14 16.10 -60.28
CA ASP A 710 10.05 15.69 -61.19
C ASP A 710 10.60 14.75 -62.26
N ARG A 711 10.72 13.44 -61.98
CA ARG A 711 10.65 12.34 -62.99
C ARG A 711 10.23 11.01 -62.35
N PRO A 712 9.41 10.17 -63.02
CA PRO A 712 9.02 8.85 -62.54
C PRO A 712 10.16 7.84 -62.71
N VAL A 713 10.51 7.11 -61.64
CA VAL A 713 11.45 5.99 -61.69
C VAL A 713 10.66 4.70 -61.91
N HIS A 714 10.86 4.04 -63.05
CA HIS A 714 10.44 2.67 -63.29
C HIS A 714 11.33 1.71 -62.48
N CYS A 715 10.76 0.97 -61.53
CA CYS A 715 11.49 -0.10 -60.83
C CYS A 715 11.31 -1.43 -61.56
N ALA A 716 12.22 -1.73 -62.50
CA ALA A 716 12.48 -3.09 -62.94
C ALA A 716 13.72 -3.63 -62.20
N GLY A 717 13.55 -4.71 -61.41
CA GLY A 717 14.61 -5.64 -61.06
C GLY A 717 15.79 -5.15 -60.20
N GLN A 718 15.57 -4.49 -59.06
CA GLN A 718 16.65 -4.26 -58.09
C GLN A 718 16.24 -4.56 -56.65
N SER A 719 17.01 -5.46 -56.01
CA SER A 719 17.01 -5.73 -54.57
C SER A 719 17.52 -4.50 -53.80
N VAL A 720 16.75 -4.02 -52.82
CA VAL A 720 17.19 -2.93 -51.94
C VAL A 720 17.99 -3.53 -50.78
N SER A 721 19.31 -3.48 -50.86
CA SER A 721 20.22 -3.75 -49.74
C SER A 721 20.41 -2.49 -48.92
N ILE A 722 19.96 -2.48 -47.65
CA ILE A 722 20.31 -1.40 -46.72
C ILE A 722 21.62 -1.82 -46.04
N VAL A 723 22.74 -1.25 -46.50
CA VAL A 723 24.04 -1.39 -45.82
C VAL A 723 24.16 -0.24 -44.82
N ALA A 724 24.22 -0.54 -43.53
CA ALA A 724 24.62 0.42 -42.52
C ALA A 724 26.14 0.30 -42.31
N GLU A 725 26.92 1.21 -42.89
CA GLU A 725 28.35 1.34 -42.56
C GLU A 725 28.51 2.20 -41.30
N ALA A 726 29.09 1.63 -40.24
CA ALA A 726 29.59 2.40 -39.10
C ALA A 726 31.06 2.75 -39.37
N SER A 727 31.35 4.04 -39.57
CA SER A 727 32.71 4.58 -39.67
C SER A 727 33.14 5.09 -38.29
N MET A 728 34.14 4.44 -37.68
CA MET A 728 34.87 5.00 -36.54
C MET A 728 36.11 5.74 -37.07
N GLY A 729 36.16 7.06 -36.87
CA GLY A 729 37.35 7.86 -37.15
C GLY A 729 38.47 7.56 -36.14
N SER A 730 39.68 7.38 -36.65
CA SER A 730 40.91 7.05 -35.92
C SER A 730 41.47 8.21 -35.08
N MET A 731 41.80 7.97 -33.80
CA MET A 731 42.81 8.74 -33.05
C MET A 731 43.62 7.81 -32.13
N CYS A 732 44.89 7.56 -32.50
CA CYS A 732 45.89 6.93 -31.63
C CYS A 732 46.64 8.01 -30.85
N ALA A 733 46.75 7.89 -29.52
CA ALA A 733 47.73 8.62 -28.71
C ALA A 733 48.55 7.62 -27.88
N LEU A 734 49.85 7.59 -28.11
CA LEU A 734 50.84 6.81 -27.37
C LEU A 734 51.16 7.49 -26.02
N CYS A 735 50.91 6.83 -24.90
CA CYS A 735 51.53 7.18 -23.61
C CYS A 735 52.39 6.02 -23.10
N ARG A 736 53.71 6.25 -23.03
CA ARG A 736 54.62 5.44 -22.20
C ARG A 736 54.82 6.16 -20.86
N SER A 737 54.59 5.46 -19.75
CA SER A 737 55.07 5.89 -18.43
C SER A 737 55.79 4.73 -17.74
N LYS A 738 57.09 4.91 -17.47
CA LYS A 738 57.88 4.09 -16.55
C LYS A 738 57.65 4.64 -15.13
N CYS A 739 57.17 3.81 -14.21
CA CYS A 739 57.25 4.08 -12.78
C CYS A 739 58.43 3.29 -12.19
N LEU A 740 59.45 3.99 -11.70
CA LEU A 740 60.45 3.43 -10.78
C LEU A 740 60.07 3.94 -9.39
N VAL A 741 59.68 3.04 -8.50
CA VAL A 741 59.49 3.33 -7.07
C VAL A 741 60.76 2.93 -6.33
N ARG A 742 61.34 3.86 -5.58
CA ARG A 742 62.25 3.54 -4.46
C ARG A 742 61.96 4.47 -3.30
N GLY A 743 61.65 3.86 -2.14
CA GLY A 743 61.82 4.45 -0.82
C GLY A 743 60.63 5.29 -0.34
N GLY A 744 60.14 4.97 0.86
CA GLY A 744 58.94 5.53 1.46
C GLY A 744 58.95 7.04 1.70
N SER A 745 57.80 7.66 1.42
CA SER A 745 57.14 8.69 2.24
C SER A 745 55.71 8.85 1.72
N GLN A 746 54.78 9.19 2.62
CA GLN A 746 53.42 9.61 2.27
C GLN A 746 53.46 10.91 1.44
N ASP A 747 52.45 11.07 0.56
CA ASP A 747 52.21 12.17 -0.39
C ASP A 747 53.13 12.31 -1.62
N GLY A 748 52.56 12.02 -2.80
CA GLY A 748 53.16 12.32 -4.10
C GLY A 748 52.13 12.48 -5.22
N MET A 749 51.78 13.73 -5.56
CA MET A 749 50.97 14.07 -6.74
C MET A 749 51.73 13.81 -8.05
N CYS A 750 51.17 13.01 -8.96
CA CYS A 750 51.61 12.98 -10.36
C CYS A 750 50.94 14.09 -11.18
N ARG A 751 51.71 15.05 -11.69
CA ARG A 751 51.26 16.01 -12.73
C ARG A 751 51.86 15.62 -14.09
N SER A 752 51.00 15.38 -15.07
CA SER A 752 51.40 15.25 -16.49
C SER A 752 51.14 16.55 -17.24
N LYS A 753 52.18 17.08 -17.92
CA LYS A 753 52.14 18.28 -18.78
C LYS A 753 52.22 17.81 -20.24
N CYS A 754 51.24 18.16 -21.08
CA CYS A 754 51.31 17.91 -22.53
C CYS A 754 51.92 19.12 -23.25
N LEU A 755 52.89 18.88 -24.14
CA LEU A 755 53.48 19.87 -25.06
C LEU A 755 52.99 19.57 -26.48
N VAL A 756 52.37 20.56 -27.13
CA VAL A 756 52.02 20.52 -28.56
C VAL A 756 53.09 21.28 -29.34
N ARG A 757 53.62 20.70 -30.42
CA ARG A 757 54.52 21.39 -31.37
C ARG A 757 53.73 21.74 -32.64
N GLY A 758 53.56 23.04 -32.89
CA GLY A 758 53.25 23.63 -34.20
C GLY A 758 51.80 24.05 -34.44
N GLY A 759 51.57 25.37 -34.55
CA GLY A 759 50.45 25.96 -35.32
C GLY A 759 49.18 26.34 -34.56
N SER A 760 49.18 27.55 -33.98
CA SER A 760 48.06 28.48 -33.69
C SER A 760 46.65 27.98 -33.30
N GLN A 761 46.24 28.45 -32.11
CA GLN A 761 44.91 28.83 -31.62
C GLN A 761 43.95 27.74 -31.08
N ASP A 762 43.93 27.70 -29.73
CA ASP A 762 42.80 27.54 -28.80
C ASP A 762 41.68 26.53 -29.12
N GLY A 763 41.76 25.38 -28.43
CA GLY A 763 40.63 24.48 -28.22
C GLY A 763 40.98 23.39 -27.20
N MET A 764 40.52 23.53 -25.95
CA MET A 764 40.62 22.48 -24.93
C MET A 764 39.83 21.23 -25.36
N CYS A 765 40.51 20.14 -25.72
CA CYS A 765 39.90 18.81 -25.79
C CYS A 765 39.83 18.19 -24.38
N ARG A 766 38.63 18.10 -23.80
CA ARG A 766 38.35 17.17 -22.68
C ARG A 766 37.83 15.87 -23.27
N SER A 767 38.66 14.84 -23.38
CA SER A 767 38.19 13.47 -23.58
C SER A 767 37.88 12.85 -22.21
N LYS A 768 36.64 12.41 -22.01
CA LYS A 768 36.17 11.73 -20.79
C LYS A 768 35.81 10.30 -21.17
N CYS A 769 36.52 9.31 -20.61
CA CYS A 769 36.15 7.91 -20.72
C CYS A 769 34.78 7.70 -20.06
N LEU A 770 33.83 7.12 -20.80
CA LEU A 770 32.53 6.71 -20.27
C LEU A 770 32.62 5.22 -19.90
N VAL A 771 32.68 4.98 -18.58
CA VAL A 771 32.41 3.73 -17.85
C VAL A 771 33.40 2.57 -18.04
N ARG A 772 34.15 2.27 -16.97
CA ARG A 772 34.57 0.91 -16.61
C ARG A 772 33.40 0.25 -15.87
N GLY A 773 32.77 -0.75 -16.45
CA GLY A 773 31.87 -1.63 -15.73
C GLY A 773 32.70 -2.61 -14.92
N GLY A 774 32.56 -2.61 -13.60
CA GLY A 774 33.05 -3.70 -12.77
C GLY A 774 32.09 -4.88 -12.87
N SER A 775 32.36 -5.82 -13.77
CA SER A 775 32.02 -7.23 -13.54
C SER A 775 33.31 -7.94 -13.10
N GLN A 776 33.23 -8.86 -12.14
CA GLN A 776 34.39 -9.69 -11.78
C GLN A 776 34.77 -10.69 -12.88
N ASP A 777 33.97 -10.83 -13.94
CA ASP A 777 34.29 -11.61 -15.13
C ASP A 777 34.14 -10.72 -16.38
N GLY A 778 35.24 -10.15 -16.88
CA GLY A 778 35.25 -9.11 -17.92
C GLY A 778 34.65 -9.54 -19.26
N ILE A 779 33.36 -9.23 -19.47
CA ILE A 779 32.65 -9.35 -20.75
C ILE A 779 32.06 -7.98 -21.10
N ASP A 780 32.48 -7.39 -22.23
CA ASP A 780 31.92 -6.13 -22.72
C ASP A 780 30.73 -6.40 -23.66
N VAL A 781 29.51 -6.08 -23.24
CA VAL A 781 28.29 -6.22 -24.07
C VAL A 781 27.89 -4.88 -24.68
N CYS A 782 28.04 -4.75 -26.00
CA CYS A 782 27.53 -3.60 -26.77
C CYS A 782 26.11 -3.86 -27.31
N ILE A 783 25.11 -3.09 -26.86
CA ILE A 783 23.74 -3.14 -27.40
C ILE A 783 23.53 -1.95 -28.35
N VAL A 784 23.36 -2.22 -29.65
CA VAL A 784 23.02 -1.19 -30.64
C VAL A 784 21.50 -1.18 -30.88
N GLN A 785 20.84 -0.07 -30.55
CA GLN A 785 19.40 0.10 -30.75
C GLN A 785 19.16 0.94 -32.03
N VAL A 786 18.60 0.32 -33.08
CA VAL A 786 18.21 1.05 -34.31
C VAL A 786 16.70 1.24 -34.32
N LYS A 787 16.25 2.50 -34.37
CA LYS A 787 14.82 2.85 -34.44
C LYS A 787 14.53 3.48 -35.80
N VAL A 788 13.83 2.76 -36.67
CA VAL A 788 13.35 3.30 -37.96
C VAL A 788 11.87 3.64 -37.82
N SER A 789 11.52 4.92 -37.88
CA SER A 789 10.13 5.35 -37.98
C SER A 789 9.98 6.40 -39.09
N ARG A 790 9.33 6.05 -40.19
CA ARG A 790 8.70 7.02 -41.11
C ARG A 790 7.40 6.47 -41.68
N SER A 791 6.33 7.23 -41.53
CA SER A 791 5.10 7.13 -42.31
C SER A 791 5.20 8.06 -43.52
N TRP A 792 5.00 7.55 -44.73
CA TRP A 792 4.84 8.38 -45.93
C TRP A 792 3.36 8.81 -46.03
N ARG A 793 3.10 10.11 -46.11
CA ARG A 793 1.84 10.66 -46.66
C ARG A 793 2.21 11.51 -47.85
N ASN A 794 1.66 11.19 -49.02
CA ASN A 794 1.66 12.06 -50.19
C ASN A 794 0.19 12.23 -50.64
N PRO A 795 -0.40 13.44 -50.60
CA PRO A 795 -1.73 13.68 -51.13
C PRO A 795 -1.62 13.90 -52.64
N GLY A 796 -1.99 12.90 -53.45
CA GLY A 796 -2.02 13.06 -54.91
C GLY A 796 -1.86 11.81 -55.77
N TRP A 797 -1.97 10.59 -55.22
CA TRP A 797 -1.84 9.36 -56.01
C TRP A 797 -3.12 8.53 -55.94
N ASP A 798 -3.98 8.69 -56.94
CA ASP A 798 -5.13 7.81 -57.23
C ASP A 798 -4.74 6.80 -58.31
N ARG A 799 -4.09 5.69 -57.92
CA ARG A 799 -4.02 4.39 -58.65
C ARG A 799 -3.25 3.34 -57.82
N PRO A 800 -3.66 2.06 -57.82
CA PRO A 800 -2.98 1.01 -57.06
C PRO A 800 -1.67 0.57 -57.73
N VAL A 801 -0.59 0.47 -56.96
CA VAL A 801 0.68 -0.17 -57.36
C VAL A 801 0.70 -1.58 -56.77
N HIS A 802 0.73 -2.60 -57.62
CA HIS A 802 0.94 -3.99 -57.20
C HIS A 802 2.44 -4.25 -56.98
N CYS A 803 2.83 -4.58 -55.75
CA CYS A 803 4.13 -5.15 -55.44
C CYS A 803 3.93 -6.55 -54.86
N ALA A 804 4.16 -7.58 -55.67
CA ALA A 804 4.22 -8.97 -55.22
C ALA A 804 5.68 -9.39 -55.01
N GLY A 805 5.99 -10.02 -53.88
CA GLY A 805 7.21 -10.77 -53.62
C GLY A 805 8.51 -9.97 -53.47
N GLN A 806 8.88 -9.57 -52.24
CA GLN A 806 10.24 -9.13 -51.93
C GLN A 806 10.65 -9.56 -50.51
N SER A 807 11.83 -10.19 -50.39
CA SER A 807 12.52 -10.52 -49.14
C SER A 807 13.42 -9.36 -48.70
N VAL A 808 13.41 -9.02 -47.41
CA VAL A 808 14.34 -8.03 -46.82
C VAL A 808 15.49 -8.78 -46.15
N SER A 809 16.71 -8.62 -46.66
CA SER A 809 17.93 -9.14 -46.03
C SER A 809 18.65 -8.01 -45.29
N ILE A 810 18.94 -8.19 -44.00
CA ILE A 810 19.77 -7.28 -43.22
C ILE A 810 21.14 -7.95 -43.07
N VAL A 811 22.19 -7.35 -43.63
CA VAL A 811 23.58 -7.83 -43.50
C VAL A 811 24.34 -6.85 -42.61
N ALA A 812 24.77 -7.30 -41.44
CA ALA A 812 25.70 -6.57 -40.59
C ALA A 812 27.13 -7.03 -40.92
N LYS A 813 27.97 -6.15 -41.48
CA LYS A 813 29.40 -6.43 -41.71
C LYS A 813 30.25 -5.69 -40.68
N PRO A 814 30.94 -6.35 -39.75
CA PRO A 814 32.03 -5.71 -39.01
C PRO A 814 33.23 -5.54 -39.95
N ARG A 815 33.63 -4.29 -40.24
CA ARG A 815 34.91 -4.00 -40.88
C ARG A 815 35.97 -3.89 -39.77
N MET A 816 36.78 -4.94 -39.59
CA MET A 816 38.02 -4.82 -38.81
C MET A 816 39.03 -3.99 -39.62
N GLY A 817 39.11 -2.70 -39.29
CA GLY A 817 40.17 -1.81 -39.74
C GLY A 817 41.21 -1.63 -38.63
N SER A 818 42.45 -2.01 -38.93
CA SER A 818 43.69 -1.83 -38.15
C SER A 818 43.89 -2.67 -36.87
N THR A 819 44.91 -3.53 -36.96
CA THR A 819 45.60 -4.26 -35.91
C THR A 819 46.06 -3.37 -34.74
N CYS A 820 45.51 -3.57 -33.54
CA CYS A 820 46.22 -3.24 -32.30
C CYS A 820 47.33 -4.28 -32.11
N ALA A 821 48.58 -3.84 -32.26
CA ALA A 821 49.75 -4.69 -32.06
C ALA A 821 49.83 -5.21 -30.61
N LEU A 822 50.15 -6.49 -30.48
CA LEU A 822 50.53 -7.18 -29.24
C LEU A 822 51.50 -6.37 -28.38
N CYS A 823 51.08 -5.97 -27.18
CA CYS A 823 52.02 -5.70 -26.08
C CYS A 823 52.34 -7.03 -25.38
N ARG A 824 53.43 -7.68 -25.78
CA ARG A 824 54.07 -8.70 -24.93
C ARG A 824 54.87 -7.98 -23.83
N SER A 825 54.42 -8.07 -22.59
CA SER A 825 55.29 -7.94 -21.42
C SER A 825 55.38 -9.29 -20.71
N LYS A 826 56.58 -9.86 -20.67
CA LYS A 826 56.90 -11.08 -19.93
C LYS A 826 56.57 -10.88 -18.44
N CYS A 827 55.64 -11.66 -17.91
CA CYS A 827 55.60 -12.02 -16.50
C CYS A 827 55.67 -13.55 -16.42
N LEU A 828 56.65 -14.02 -15.66
CA LEU A 828 56.91 -15.42 -15.33
C LEU A 828 55.87 -15.90 -14.29
N ASP A 829 55.35 -17.11 -14.51
CA ASP A 829 54.75 -18.07 -13.57
C ASP A 829 53.92 -17.56 -12.37
N ARG A 830 52.59 -17.75 -12.45
CA ARG A 830 51.80 -18.74 -11.67
C ARG A 830 50.30 -18.38 -11.73
N GLY A 831 49.49 -19.32 -12.22
CA GLY A 831 48.09 -19.51 -11.79
C GLY A 831 46.99 -18.74 -12.55
N GLU A 832 46.15 -19.52 -13.25
CA GLU A 832 44.76 -19.25 -13.68
C GLU A 832 44.50 -18.24 -14.82
N SER A 833 44.28 -18.79 -16.01
CA SER A 833 43.71 -18.11 -17.18
C SER A 833 42.17 -18.25 -17.19
N GLN A 834 41.45 -17.14 -17.18
CA GLN A 834 40.05 -17.08 -17.64
C GLN A 834 40.00 -16.34 -18.99
N ASP A 835 39.61 -17.04 -20.04
CA ASP A 835 39.35 -16.48 -21.37
C ASP A 835 37.92 -15.91 -21.42
N GLY A 836 37.78 -14.59 -21.58
CA GLY A 836 36.50 -13.92 -21.80
C GLY A 836 36.08 -13.93 -23.28
N ILE A 837 34.81 -14.25 -23.55
CA ILE A 837 34.19 -14.17 -24.89
C ILE A 837 33.23 -12.97 -24.91
N ASP A 838 33.41 -12.03 -25.83
CA ASP A 838 32.48 -10.93 -26.05
C ASP A 838 31.26 -11.39 -26.87
N LEU A 839 30.04 -11.18 -26.35
CA LEU A 839 28.79 -11.56 -27.01
C LEU A 839 28.02 -10.30 -27.48
N CYS A 840 27.83 -10.14 -28.79
CA CYS A 840 26.97 -9.10 -29.36
C CYS A 840 25.55 -9.66 -29.65
N ILE A 841 24.52 -9.20 -28.92
CA ILE A 841 23.12 -9.55 -29.19
C ILE A 841 22.44 -8.38 -29.94
N VAL A 842 21.97 -8.63 -31.16
CA VAL A 842 21.20 -7.66 -31.96
C VAL A 842 19.71 -7.97 -31.83
N GLN A 843 18.93 -7.05 -31.25
CA GLN A 843 17.47 -7.18 -31.12
C GLN A 843 16.75 -6.33 -32.18
N VAL A 844 16.13 -6.97 -33.19
CA VAL A 844 15.36 -6.28 -34.24
C VAL A 844 13.88 -6.31 -33.90
N LYS A 845 13.23 -5.14 -33.80
CA LYS A 845 11.78 -5.02 -33.54
C LYS A 845 11.07 -4.51 -34.79
N VAL A 846 10.27 -5.34 -35.44
CA VAL A 846 9.45 -4.96 -36.61
C VAL A 846 8.02 -4.67 -36.14
N SER A 847 7.55 -3.42 -36.25
CA SER A 847 6.15 -3.07 -35.94
C SER A 847 5.27 -3.15 -37.19
N ARG A 848 4.28 -4.04 -37.22
CA ARG A 848 3.18 -3.99 -38.20
C ARG A 848 2.07 -3.05 -37.69
N SER A 849 1.70 -2.06 -38.49
CA SER A 849 0.36 -1.46 -38.42
C SER A 849 0.01 -0.77 -39.74
N TRP A 850 -1.02 -1.26 -40.43
CA TRP A 850 -1.77 -0.53 -41.45
C TRP A 850 -3.26 -0.79 -41.20
N ARG A 851 -4.03 0.27 -40.90
CA ARG A 851 -5.48 0.33 -41.14
C ARG A 851 -5.80 1.74 -41.66
N LYS A 852 -6.53 1.80 -42.76
CA LYS A 852 -7.12 3.01 -43.35
C LYS A 852 -8.65 2.81 -43.30
N PRO A 853 -9.48 3.79 -42.88
CA PRO A 853 -10.94 3.65 -42.94
C PRO A 853 -11.44 3.67 -44.39
N GLY A 854 -12.35 2.77 -44.76
CA GLY A 854 -13.09 2.80 -46.04
C GLY A 854 -12.86 1.65 -47.03
N TRP A 855 -12.36 0.48 -46.61
CA TRP A 855 -12.22 -0.69 -47.50
C TRP A 855 -12.89 -1.92 -46.90
N ASP A 856 -14.05 -2.29 -47.46
CA ASP A 856 -14.69 -3.61 -47.27
C ASP A 856 -14.03 -4.61 -48.23
N ARG A 857 -13.02 -5.35 -47.73
CA ARG A 857 -12.62 -6.71 -48.18
C ARG A 857 -11.38 -7.19 -47.42
N CYS A 858 -11.46 -8.39 -46.84
CA CYS A 858 -10.33 -9.11 -46.25
C CYS A 858 -9.27 -9.43 -47.32
N VAL A 859 -8.02 -9.02 -47.08
CA VAL A 859 -6.86 -9.54 -47.83
C VAL A 859 -6.16 -10.57 -46.94
N HIS A 860 -6.31 -11.85 -47.27
CA HIS A 860 -5.47 -12.91 -46.75
C HIS A 860 -4.05 -12.75 -47.31
N CYS A 861 -3.05 -12.64 -46.43
CA CYS A 861 -1.66 -12.92 -46.77
C CYS A 861 -1.20 -14.13 -45.96
N ALA A 862 -1.19 -15.30 -46.59
CA ALA A 862 -0.56 -16.51 -46.08
C ALA A 862 0.96 -16.44 -46.34
N GLY A 863 1.76 -16.89 -45.36
CA GLY A 863 3.17 -17.27 -45.51
C GLY A 863 4.18 -16.16 -45.81
N GLN A 864 4.88 -15.64 -44.78
CA GLN A 864 6.19 -15.00 -44.95
C GLN A 864 7.10 -15.35 -43.77
N SER A 865 8.22 -16.02 -44.07
CA SER A 865 9.32 -16.34 -43.15
C SER A 865 10.35 -15.20 -43.09
N VAL A 866 10.87 -14.90 -41.90
CA VAL A 866 12.01 -14.01 -41.70
C VAL A 866 13.24 -14.89 -41.44
N SER A 867 14.23 -14.87 -42.34
CA SER A 867 15.50 -15.57 -42.14
C SER A 867 16.55 -14.58 -41.62
N ILE A 868 17.19 -14.90 -40.49
CA ILE A 868 18.36 -14.20 -39.95
C ILE A 868 19.58 -15.07 -40.25
N VAL A 869 20.55 -14.56 -41.00
CA VAL A 869 21.84 -15.24 -41.23
C VAL A 869 22.92 -14.46 -40.47
N ALA A 870 23.58 -15.12 -39.52
CA ALA A 870 24.75 -14.60 -38.82
C ALA A 870 25.99 -15.40 -39.27
N GLU A 871 26.96 -14.73 -39.89
CA GLU A 871 28.29 -15.32 -40.16
C GLU A 871 29.23 -15.02 -38.99
N ALA A 872 29.75 -16.05 -38.32
CA ALA A 872 30.86 -15.93 -37.38
C ALA A 872 32.13 -16.53 -38.02
N ARG A 873 33.21 -15.75 -38.13
CA ARG A 873 34.55 -16.28 -38.45
C ARG A 873 35.28 -16.58 -37.14
N MET A 874 35.48 -17.87 -36.83
CA MET A 874 36.23 -18.32 -35.65
C MET A 874 37.74 -18.14 -35.86
N GLY A 875 38.38 -17.37 -34.98
CA GLY A 875 39.80 -17.52 -34.65
C GLY A 875 39.95 -18.61 -33.59
N SER A 876 40.94 -19.48 -33.75
CA SER A 876 41.13 -20.76 -33.06
C SER A 876 41.13 -20.73 -31.52
N MET A 877 40.26 -21.56 -30.92
CA MET A 877 40.50 -22.56 -29.85
C MET A 877 39.24 -22.71 -28.99
N SER A 878 38.44 -23.74 -29.25
CA SER A 878 37.46 -24.27 -28.29
C SER A 878 37.41 -25.80 -28.40
N LYS A 879 37.36 -26.48 -27.25
CA LYS A 879 37.25 -27.94 -27.15
C LYS A 879 35.84 -28.39 -27.52
N CYS A 880 35.72 -29.32 -28.47
CA CYS A 880 34.47 -30.03 -28.76
C CYS A 880 34.05 -30.89 -27.56
N LEU A 881 32.81 -30.73 -27.11
CA LEU A 881 32.13 -31.72 -26.28
C LEU A 881 31.32 -32.61 -27.24
N ASP A 882 31.63 -33.90 -27.19
CA ASP A 882 31.13 -35.03 -27.98
C ASP A 882 31.75 -35.27 -29.38
N ARG A 883 32.41 -36.43 -29.50
CA ARG A 883 32.98 -36.99 -30.75
C ARG A 883 32.12 -38.19 -31.18
N GLY A 884 31.09 -37.92 -31.98
CA GLY A 884 30.44 -38.94 -32.81
C GLY A 884 31.07 -38.93 -34.20
N GLY A 885 31.79 -39.99 -34.56
CA GLY A 885 32.55 -40.05 -35.80
C GLY A 885 31.69 -40.20 -37.07
N SER A 886 32.03 -39.46 -38.12
CA SER A 886 31.94 -39.94 -39.50
C SER A 886 33.04 -39.30 -40.34
N GLN A 887 33.69 -40.13 -41.15
CA GLN A 887 34.77 -39.80 -42.07
C GLN A 887 34.22 -38.91 -43.20
N ASP A 888 34.56 -37.62 -43.17
CA ASP A 888 34.76 -36.73 -44.32
C ASP A 888 34.79 -35.26 -43.84
N GLY A 889 35.82 -34.92 -43.05
CA GLY A 889 36.41 -33.57 -42.97
C GLY A 889 35.53 -32.32 -42.81
N ILE A 890 34.29 -32.42 -42.32
CA ILE A 890 33.39 -31.28 -42.04
C ILE A 890 32.88 -31.40 -40.60
N ASP A 891 33.32 -30.50 -39.73
CA ASP A 891 32.73 -30.34 -38.39
C ASP A 891 31.37 -29.63 -38.52
N VAL A 892 30.27 -30.35 -38.23
CA VAL A 892 28.91 -29.79 -38.16
C VAL A 892 28.63 -29.37 -36.72
N CYS A 893 28.58 -28.06 -36.44
CA CYS A 893 28.06 -27.55 -35.17
C CYS A 893 26.53 -27.42 -35.23
N THR A 894 25.78 -28.26 -34.51
CA THR A 894 24.34 -28.09 -34.32
C THR A 894 24.08 -27.17 -33.12
N VAL A 895 23.63 -25.93 -33.35
CA VAL A 895 23.09 -25.08 -32.28
C VAL A 895 21.59 -25.37 -32.17
N GLN A 896 21.20 -26.17 -31.17
CA GLN A 896 19.80 -26.23 -30.75
C GLN A 896 19.45 -24.89 -30.07
N THR A 897 18.87 -23.97 -30.83
CA THR A 897 18.04 -22.94 -30.23
C THR A 897 16.73 -23.59 -29.81
N LYS A 898 16.47 -23.64 -28.50
CA LYS A 898 15.17 -24.06 -27.96
C LYS A 898 14.16 -22.95 -28.30
N VAL A 899 13.60 -23.01 -29.50
CA VAL A 899 12.35 -22.33 -29.84
C VAL A 899 11.28 -23.01 -28.98
N MET A 900 10.72 -22.30 -27.99
CA MET A 900 9.49 -22.75 -27.35
C MET A 900 8.37 -22.68 -28.40
N ASP A 901 8.03 -23.84 -28.92
CA ASP A 901 6.96 -24.06 -29.88
C ASP A 901 5.60 -23.81 -29.21
N LEU A 902 4.86 -22.89 -29.80
CA LEU A 902 3.47 -22.54 -29.51
C LEU A 902 2.58 -23.41 -30.41
N THR A 903 2.47 -24.71 -30.16
CA THR A 903 1.40 -25.51 -30.81
C THR A 903 0.97 -26.75 -30.02
N ARG A 904 -0.12 -26.63 -29.25
CA ARG A 904 -1.11 -27.72 -29.07
C ARG A 904 -2.52 -27.13 -29.13
N PHE A 905 -3.13 -27.26 -30.29
CA PHE A 905 -4.57 -27.41 -30.46
C PHE A 905 -4.76 -28.56 -31.46
N VAL A 906 -5.40 -29.65 -31.02
CA VAL A 906 -6.16 -30.54 -31.89
C VAL A 906 -7.45 -30.87 -31.15
N ILE A 907 -8.55 -30.50 -31.79
CA ILE A 907 -9.93 -30.95 -31.53
C ILE A 907 -10.07 -32.35 -32.13
N LEU A 908 -10.78 -33.27 -31.47
CA LEU A 908 -11.53 -34.33 -32.14
C LEU A 908 -12.87 -34.55 -31.42
N ALA A 909 -13.94 -34.51 -32.22
CA ALA A 909 -15.36 -34.82 -31.97
C ALA A 909 -16.16 -33.86 -31.10
#